data_AF-A0A1T4W113-F1
#
_entry.id   AF-A0A1T4W113-F1
#
_cell.length_a   1.000
_cell.length_b   1.000
_cell.length_c   1.000
_cell.angle_alpha   90.00
_cell.angle_beta   90.00
_cell.angle_gamma   90.00
#
_symmetry.space_group_name_H-M   'P 1'
#
loop_
_entity.id
_entity.type
_entity.pdbx_description
1 polymer ?
#
loop_
_entity_poly.entity_id
_entity_poly.type
_entity_poly.pdbx_seq_one_letter_code
_entity_poly.pdbx_strand_id
1 'polypeptide(L)'
;MGTALLAIRRFLGRGTRERGARQLAELREEYRVRCRSFRLLVKANHEALSALAELEELRRAESPFGMARIRALSVRALMAGFQMVRQLNRMVPGPYEDLFVSLKQIRMAVDSVLRRPEPVNRSNNVLAVERLTRVDANETGGKLARLGEARQRLGVRIPEGFVITASACRRFLERNDLPGEIDRLLQMADLGNLEALYALSSQLRGMVQGATIPAGLLRDMNEELARMQALSPEPLRLAVRSSALGEDVPGASFAGQFHTELNVRPENVAEAFKAVVASKYGPSAMAYRLHRGIRDCDVDMSVGCMEMVRARAGGVVYTRDPLEPDADTVVISAVPGLPQAIVDGAAACDRFSVTRKGRRMVCREIGHKEQRTDCHDGEGTVASELPPSEQGQPSITDEQAAALAGLGMRLEKIFDAPQDVEWTIREDGAVVLLQCRDMHFAQSQADDGEEEDEGVPAAVDLPDPLLCGGVPASSGAASGPVVIVRSDADALQFPPGAVMVARSARPRWAPLLSRACAVITEHGSSAGHLACVAREYGIPALFSVPDALTVLSPMQEQERVVTVDADHGAVFSGQVEIVTRRGPAQGVLFGSAVHQCLETVLEHLTPLHLDNPDARSFAPNNCRTLHDVLRYCHEMGVREMFGAEPRTALERGVSRRLVDGVPLQYWVVDLENGLATADPSSPDGRQKTVDFSLVRSRPMLALWEGMRAISWEGPPAVDAGGLVSIMVRSASDPGLAEGAACPYAVRNYFLITREYCSLQSRFGYHFSTVEAVLGDDPEENYVIFQFKGGGADRERRVARARLVGEVLEEHSFLVELKDDALYARLEVAEATQMAELLRMVGYLVIHTRQLDMVMGDSAGVARVAERIRRDLQTIAESFRNGNDHEATQGE
;
A
#
# COMPACT_ATOMS: atom_id res chain seq x y z
N MET A 1 -5.47 50.94 69.46
CA MET A 1 -6.31 50.39 68.38
C MET A 1 -5.66 50.38 66.99
N GLY A 2 -4.63 51.20 66.69
CA GLY A 2 -4.00 51.23 65.36
C GLY A 2 -3.09 50.04 64.99
N THR A 3 -2.49 49.35 65.96
CA THR A 3 -1.56 48.23 65.73
C THR A 3 -2.26 46.90 65.42
N ALA A 4 -3.48 46.68 65.92
CA ALA A 4 -4.27 45.48 65.65
C ALA A 4 -4.87 45.47 64.22
N LEU A 5 -5.32 46.62 63.70
CA LEU A 5 -5.85 46.73 62.34
C LEU A 5 -4.78 46.56 61.24
N LEU A 6 -3.53 46.98 61.51
CA LEU A 6 -2.41 46.79 60.59
C LEU A 6 -1.93 45.33 60.51
N ALA A 7 -1.99 44.61 61.64
CA ALA A 7 -1.68 43.18 61.68
C ALA A 7 -2.74 42.35 60.94
N ILE A 8 -4.03 42.68 61.09
CA ILE A 8 -5.14 42.00 60.40
C ILE A 8 -5.13 42.28 58.89
N ARG A 9 -4.78 43.50 58.44
CA ARG A 9 -4.57 43.81 57.01
C ARG A 9 -3.36 43.10 56.40
N ARG A 10 -2.25 42.95 57.15
CA ARG A 10 -1.07 42.17 56.69
C ARG A 10 -1.33 40.67 56.65
N PHE A 11 -2.15 40.14 57.56
CA PHE A 11 -2.51 38.72 57.59
C PHE A 11 -3.53 38.34 56.50
N LEU A 12 -4.58 39.17 56.30
CA LEU A 12 -5.53 39.00 55.19
C LEU A 12 -4.88 39.24 53.81
N GLY A 13 -3.94 40.20 53.71
CA GLY A 13 -3.21 40.50 52.48
C GLY A 13 -2.17 39.44 52.06
N ARG A 14 -1.60 38.69 53.03
CA ARG A 14 -0.71 37.54 52.77
C ARG A 14 -1.49 36.33 52.24
N GLY A 15 -2.64 36.00 52.84
CA GLY A 15 -3.50 34.91 52.38
C GLY A 15 -4.08 35.11 50.97
N THR A 16 -4.36 36.35 50.57
CA THR A 16 -4.78 36.69 49.19
C THR A 16 -3.61 36.66 48.19
N ARG A 17 -2.38 36.99 48.61
CA ARG A 17 -1.18 36.90 47.75
C ARG A 17 -0.74 35.45 47.53
N GLU A 18 -0.79 34.60 48.54
CA GLU A 18 -0.47 33.17 48.41
C GLU A 18 -1.50 32.40 47.56
N ARG A 19 -2.80 32.71 47.71
CA ARG A 19 -3.86 32.16 46.84
C ARG A 19 -3.71 32.62 45.38
N GLY A 20 -3.41 33.90 45.15
CA GLY A 20 -3.16 34.43 43.81
C GLY A 20 -1.88 33.86 43.16
N ALA A 21 -0.83 33.60 43.95
CA ALA A 21 0.40 32.97 43.46
C ALA A 21 0.22 31.48 43.10
N ARG A 22 -0.55 30.72 43.90
CA ARG A 22 -0.91 29.33 43.59
C ARG A 22 -1.79 29.23 42.34
N GLN A 23 -2.82 30.06 42.25
CA GLN A 23 -3.71 30.12 41.09
C GLN A 23 -2.96 30.50 39.80
N LEU A 24 -1.95 31.38 39.91
CA LEU A 24 -1.09 31.76 38.79
C LEU A 24 -0.12 30.64 38.38
N ALA A 25 0.42 29.89 39.34
CA ALA A 25 1.26 28.72 39.08
C ALA A 25 0.48 27.60 38.40
N GLU A 26 -0.76 27.35 38.84
CA GLU A 26 -1.68 26.39 38.21
C GLU A 26 -2.00 26.76 36.77
N LEU A 27 -2.31 28.04 36.48
CA LEU A 27 -2.56 28.53 35.12
C LEU A 27 -1.33 28.41 34.19
N ARG A 28 -0.12 28.59 34.73
CA ARG A 28 1.14 28.46 33.97
C ARG A 28 1.42 27.01 33.58
N GLU A 29 1.20 26.08 34.50
CA GLU A 29 1.36 24.65 34.25
C GLU A 29 0.32 24.14 33.25
N GLU A 30 -0.94 24.57 33.41
CA GLU A 30 -2.02 24.25 32.47
C GLU A 30 -1.68 24.69 31.03
N TYR A 31 -1.13 25.90 30.87
CA TYR A 31 -0.73 26.42 29.56
C TYR A 31 0.46 25.68 28.96
N ARG A 32 1.48 25.31 29.76
CA ARG A 32 2.62 24.48 29.31
C ARG A 32 2.16 23.11 28.80
N VAL A 33 1.28 22.45 29.56
CA VAL A 33 0.69 21.16 29.16
C VAL A 33 -0.08 21.31 27.86
N ARG A 34 -0.85 22.38 27.70
CA ARG A 34 -1.61 22.68 26.48
C ARG A 34 -0.70 22.84 25.25
N CYS A 35 0.39 23.62 25.36
CA CYS A 35 1.37 23.80 24.27
C CYS A 35 2.01 22.46 23.86
N ARG A 36 2.42 21.65 24.85
CA ARG A 36 3.01 20.33 24.60
C ARG A 36 2.04 19.40 23.88
N SER A 37 0.79 19.34 24.34
CA SER A 37 -0.24 18.51 23.71
C SER A 37 -0.59 19.01 22.31
N PHE A 38 -0.63 20.32 22.06
CA PHE A 38 -0.84 20.87 20.71
C PHE A 38 0.28 20.45 19.73
N ARG A 39 1.55 20.51 20.14
CA ARG A 39 2.67 20.02 19.30
C ARG A 39 2.52 18.55 18.90
N LEU A 40 2.19 17.70 19.87
CA LEU A 40 1.96 16.27 19.63
C LEU A 40 0.72 16.02 18.75
N LEU A 41 -0.30 16.88 18.84
CA LEU A 41 -1.49 16.84 17.97
C LEU A 41 -1.11 17.13 16.52
N VAL A 42 -0.31 18.17 16.26
CA VAL A 42 0.14 18.52 14.90
C VAL A 42 1.02 17.42 14.30
N LYS A 43 1.95 16.86 15.09
CA LYS A 43 2.78 15.73 14.65
C LYS A 43 1.93 14.53 14.22
N ALA A 44 0.95 14.17 15.05
CA ALA A 44 0.03 13.07 14.74
C ALA A 44 -0.86 13.37 13.51
N ASN A 45 -1.21 14.63 13.25
CA ASN A 45 -1.94 15.01 12.02
C ASN A 45 -1.11 14.72 10.77
N HIS A 46 0.16 15.11 10.77
CA HIS A 46 1.06 14.88 9.64
C HIS A 46 1.25 13.38 9.38
N GLU A 47 1.49 12.59 10.43
CA GLU A 47 1.60 11.13 10.33
C GLU A 47 0.33 10.50 9.75
N ALA A 48 -0.85 10.97 10.17
CA ALA A 48 -2.13 10.47 9.65
C ALA A 48 -2.31 10.81 8.16
N LEU A 49 -2.10 12.08 7.77
CA LEU A 49 -2.26 12.53 6.38
C LEU A 49 -1.27 11.85 5.43
N SER A 50 -0.02 11.64 5.86
CA SER A 50 0.97 10.86 5.11
C SER A 50 0.50 9.41 4.89
N ALA A 51 -0.07 8.77 5.91
CA ALA A 51 -0.61 7.41 5.78
C ALA A 51 -1.82 7.33 4.84
N LEU A 52 -2.70 8.35 4.87
CA LEU A 52 -3.83 8.44 3.95
C LEU A 52 -3.36 8.65 2.50
N ALA A 53 -2.37 9.52 2.28
CA ALA A 53 -1.80 9.76 0.95
C ALA A 53 -1.18 8.48 0.36
N GLU A 54 -0.41 7.73 1.15
CA GLU A 54 0.16 6.44 0.71
C GLU A 54 -0.93 5.39 0.40
N LEU A 55 -2.05 5.38 1.13
CA LEU A 55 -3.20 4.53 0.79
C LEU A 55 -3.86 4.95 -0.53
N GLU A 56 -3.98 6.24 -0.80
CA GLU A 56 -4.51 6.76 -2.07
C GLU A 56 -3.58 6.52 -3.25
N GLU A 57 -2.26 6.51 -3.02
CA GLU A 57 -1.28 6.12 -4.03
C GLU A 57 -1.44 4.65 -4.43
N LEU A 58 -1.72 3.75 -3.47
CA LEU A 58 -1.98 2.34 -3.78
C LEU A 58 -3.16 2.15 -4.74
N ARG A 59 -4.17 3.03 -4.67
CA ARG A 59 -5.31 2.98 -5.61
C ARG A 59 -4.89 3.21 -7.06
N ARG A 60 -3.81 3.96 -7.28
CA ARG A 60 -3.26 4.25 -8.62
C ARG A 60 -2.02 3.42 -8.94
N ALA A 61 -1.60 2.54 -8.05
CA ALA A 61 -0.34 1.82 -8.20
C ALA A 61 -0.45 0.78 -9.32
N GLU A 62 0.50 0.86 -10.27
CA GLU A 62 0.66 -0.16 -11.32
C GLU A 62 1.39 -1.41 -10.78
N SER A 63 2.15 -1.26 -9.69
CA SER A 63 2.86 -2.35 -9.03
C SER A 63 1.94 -3.13 -8.07
N PRO A 64 2.10 -4.47 -7.98
CA PRO A 64 1.36 -5.30 -7.03
C PRO A 64 1.58 -4.93 -5.58
N PHE A 65 0.50 -4.98 -4.80
CA PHE A 65 0.53 -4.85 -3.34
C PHE A 65 -0.42 -5.86 -2.69
N GLY A 66 -0.11 -6.23 -1.45
CA GLY A 66 -0.90 -7.18 -0.68
C GLY A 66 -1.66 -6.54 0.48
N MET A 67 -2.51 -7.36 1.12
CA MET A 67 -3.29 -6.98 2.32
C MET A 67 -2.42 -6.45 3.47
N ALA A 68 -1.17 -6.93 3.59
CA ALA A 68 -0.21 -6.50 4.58
C ALA A 68 0.00 -4.97 4.56
N ARG A 69 0.23 -4.41 3.37
CA ARG A 69 0.49 -2.99 3.17
C ARG A 69 -0.74 -2.15 3.49
N ILE A 70 -1.92 -2.57 3.02
CA ILE A 70 -3.20 -1.91 3.33
C ILE A 70 -3.42 -1.89 4.85
N ARG A 71 -3.23 -3.02 5.53
CA ARG A 71 -3.40 -3.13 6.98
C ARG A 71 -2.42 -2.23 7.73
N ALA A 72 -1.13 -2.26 7.36
CA ALA A 72 -0.10 -1.46 8.01
C ALA A 72 -0.40 0.05 7.92
N LEU A 73 -0.74 0.54 6.72
CA LEU A 73 -1.09 1.94 6.52
C LEU A 73 -2.39 2.34 7.24
N SER A 74 -3.41 1.47 7.21
CA SER A 74 -4.67 1.69 7.92
C SER A 74 -4.46 1.79 9.43
N VAL A 75 -3.65 0.90 10.01
CA VAL A 75 -3.30 0.93 11.43
C VAL A 75 -2.50 2.18 11.78
N ARG A 76 -1.53 2.57 10.95
CA ARG A 76 -0.74 3.80 11.13
C ARG A 76 -1.65 5.03 11.15
N ALA A 77 -2.55 5.15 10.18
CA ALA A 77 -3.52 6.25 10.10
C ALA A 77 -4.44 6.31 11.33
N LEU A 78 -5.05 5.17 11.71
CA LEU A 78 -5.96 5.09 12.86
C LEU A 78 -5.26 5.38 14.20
N MET A 79 -4.01 4.93 14.37
CA MET A 79 -3.20 5.23 15.57
C MET A 79 -2.84 6.70 15.66
N ALA A 80 -2.46 7.32 14.55
CA ALA A 80 -2.21 8.75 14.48
C ALA A 80 -3.48 9.57 14.81
N GLY A 81 -4.63 9.19 14.24
CA GLY A 81 -5.93 9.77 14.61
C GLY A 81 -6.27 9.63 16.09
N PHE A 82 -6.02 8.46 16.69
CA PHE A 82 -6.19 8.25 18.14
C PHE A 82 -5.28 9.17 18.95
N GLN A 83 -4.02 9.35 18.54
CA GLN A 83 -3.11 10.28 19.21
C GLN A 83 -3.63 11.71 19.15
N MET A 84 -4.15 12.17 18.00
CA MET A 84 -4.74 13.51 17.88
C MET A 84 -5.90 13.71 18.86
N VAL A 85 -6.88 12.81 18.88
CA VAL A 85 -8.03 12.89 19.81
C VAL A 85 -7.55 12.89 21.26
N ARG A 86 -6.57 12.05 21.60
CA ARG A 86 -5.98 12.00 22.94
C ARG A 86 -5.31 13.31 23.33
N GLN A 87 -4.57 13.94 22.43
CA GLN A 87 -3.90 15.20 22.74
C GLN A 87 -4.90 16.36 22.84
N LEU A 88 -5.95 16.41 22.02
CA LEU A 88 -7.00 17.42 22.13
C LEU A 88 -7.69 17.35 23.49
N ASN A 89 -8.05 16.14 23.96
CA ASN A 89 -8.64 15.95 25.28
C ASN A 89 -7.67 16.24 26.45
N ARG A 90 -6.35 16.18 26.22
CA ARG A 90 -5.35 16.65 27.20
C ARG A 90 -5.22 18.16 27.23
N MET A 91 -5.43 18.84 26.10
CA MET A 91 -5.46 20.31 26.03
C MET A 91 -6.65 20.87 26.80
N VAL A 92 -7.83 20.26 26.62
CA VAL A 92 -9.07 20.65 27.31
C VAL A 92 -9.86 19.38 27.68
N PRO A 93 -9.85 18.96 28.97
CA PRO A 93 -10.58 17.78 29.41
C PRO A 93 -12.10 17.95 29.35
N GLY A 94 -12.81 17.00 28.73
CA GLY A 94 -14.27 16.88 28.76
C GLY A 94 -15.00 17.11 27.42
N PRO A 95 -14.88 18.27 26.75
CA PRO A 95 -15.71 18.62 25.59
C PRO A 95 -15.58 17.70 24.36
N TYR A 96 -14.50 16.91 24.30
CA TYR A 96 -14.08 16.19 23.09
C TYR A 96 -14.06 14.67 23.28
N GLU A 97 -14.67 14.14 24.34
CA GLU A 97 -14.66 12.69 24.63
C GLU A 97 -15.44 11.87 23.59
N ASP A 98 -16.51 12.45 23.01
CA ASP A 98 -17.33 11.81 21.98
C ASP A 98 -16.54 11.43 20.71
N LEU A 99 -15.41 12.10 20.44
CA LEU A 99 -14.52 11.74 19.32
C LEU A 99 -13.95 10.32 19.45
N PHE A 100 -13.77 9.80 20.67
CA PHE A 100 -13.35 8.41 20.85
C PHE A 100 -14.43 7.43 20.39
N VAL A 101 -15.71 7.80 20.49
CA VAL A 101 -16.83 6.97 20.00
C VAL A 101 -16.80 6.93 18.47
N SER A 102 -16.71 8.08 17.81
CA SER A 102 -16.62 8.18 16.34
C SER A 102 -15.40 7.41 15.80
N LEU A 103 -14.23 7.60 16.42
CA LEU A 103 -13.01 6.89 16.03
C LEU A 103 -13.12 5.37 16.24
N LYS A 104 -13.78 4.92 17.32
CA LYS A 104 -14.04 3.50 17.57
C LYS A 104 -14.94 2.90 16.49
N GLN A 105 -15.98 3.62 16.05
CA GLN A 105 -16.88 3.18 14.98
C GLN A 105 -16.12 3.04 13.65
N ILE A 106 -15.33 4.05 13.27
CA ILE A 106 -14.48 4.01 12.07
C ILE A 106 -13.52 2.82 12.12
N ARG A 107 -12.83 2.64 13.26
CA ARG A 107 -11.94 1.49 13.45
C ARG A 107 -12.67 0.16 13.29
N MET A 108 -13.86 0.01 13.88
CA MET A 108 -14.65 -1.23 13.75
C MET A 108 -15.08 -1.50 12.31
N ALA A 109 -15.44 -0.46 11.55
CA ALA A 109 -15.77 -0.58 10.14
C ALA A 109 -14.55 -1.04 9.31
N VAL A 110 -13.41 -0.37 9.46
CA VAL A 110 -12.15 -0.75 8.80
C VAL A 110 -11.71 -2.16 9.19
N ASP A 111 -11.75 -2.50 10.48
CA ASP A 111 -11.39 -3.83 10.97
C ASP A 111 -12.32 -4.91 10.40
N SER A 112 -13.61 -4.61 10.16
CA SER A 112 -14.55 -5.56 9.56
C SER A 112 -14.25 -5.85 8.09
N VAL A 113 -13.80 -4.84 7.34
CA VAL A 113 -13.40 -4.97 5.93
C VAL A 113 -12.08 -5.72 5.80
N LEU A 114 -11.14 -5.45 6.71
CA LEU A 114 -9.82 -6.12 6.75
C LEU A 114 -9.88 -7.53 7.35
N ARG A 115 -11.01 -7.94 7.94
CA ARG A 115 -11.20 -9.29 8.49
C ARG A 115 -11.47 -10.29 7.39
N ARG A 116 -11.05 -11.52 7.64
CA ARG A 116 -11.40 -12.69 6.83
C ARG A 116 -12.93 -12.92 6.90
N PRO A 117 -13.62 -13.16 5.78
CA PRO A 117 -15.01 -13.61 5.81
C PRO A 117 -15.15 -14.87 6.67
N GLU A 118 -16.19 -14.97 7.51
CA GLU A 118 -16.43 -16.20 8.26
C GLU A 118 -16.69 -17.34 7.28
N PRO A 119 -15.85 -18.37 7.29
CA PRO A 119 -15.99 -19.41 6.32
C PRO A 119 -17.12 -20.36 6.70
N VAL A 120 -17.73 -20.98 5.67
CA VAL A 120 -18.64 -22.10 5.88
C VAL A 120 -17.87 -23.21 6.60
N ASN A 121 -18.44 -23.70 7.71
CA ASN A 121 -17.86 -24.78 8.50
C ASN A 121 -18.84 -25.95 8.49
N ARG A 122 -18.52 -26.98 7.71
CA ARG A 122 -19.25 -28.25 7.75
C ARG A 122 -18.51 -29.25 8.64
N SER A 123 -19.28 -30.12 9.30
CA SER A 123 -18.77 -31.07 10.30
C SER A 123 -17.89 -32.18 9.69
N ASN A 124 -18.08 -32.51 8.42
CA ASN A 124 -17.43 -33.68 7.82
C ASN A 124 -15.96 -33.39 7.49
N ASN A 125 -15.06 -34.30 7.90
CA ASN A 125 -13.64 -34.19 7.61
C ASN A 125 -13.30 -34.66 6.19
N VAL A 126 -13.99 -35.70 5.72
CA VAL A 126 -13.78 -36.31 4.41
C VAL A 126 -15.10 -36.50 3.67
N LEU A 127 -15.06 -36.46 2.34
CA LEU A 127 -16.20 -36.72 1.45
C LEU A 127 -15.77 -37.63 0.29
N ALA A 128 -16.56 -38.66 -0.03
CA ALA A 128 -16.28 -39.57 -1.14
C ALA A 128 -16.47 -38.89 -2.50
N VAL A 129 -15.49 -39.04 -3.41
CA VAL A 129 -15.46 -38.35 -4.72
C VAL A 129 -16.67 -38.72 -5.58
N GLU A 130 -17.11 -39.99 -5.54
CA GLU A 130 -18.21 -40.46 -6.38
C GLU A 130 -19.56 -39.81 -6.05
N ARG A 131 -19.70 -39.23 -4.84
CA ARG A 131 -20.92 -38.58 -4.36
C ARG A 131 -20.94 -37.07 -4.57
N LEU A 132 -19.85 -36.49 -5.03
CA LEU A 132 -19.71 -35.03 -5.14
C LEU A 132 -20.54 -34.48 -6.30
N THR A 133 -21.03 -33.26 -6.08
CA THR A 133 -21.72 -32.44 -7.09
C THR A 133 -21.19 -31.02 -7.04
N ARG A 134 -21.59 -30.16 -7.99
CA ARG A 134 -21.25 -28.72 -7.98
C ARG A 134 -21.57 -27.99 -6.67
N VAL A 135 -22.57 -28.47 -5.91
CA VAL A 135 -22.98 -27.87 -4.62
C VAL A 135 -21.90 -28.05 -3.54
N ASP A 136 -21.05 -29.06 -3.69
CA ASP A 136 -20.00 -29.39 -2.74
C ASP A 136 -18.68 -28.65 -3.02
N ALA A 137 -18.61 -27.86 -4.10
CA ALA A 137 -17.41 -27.14 -4.52
C ALA A 137 -16.83 -26.22 -3.42
N ASN A 138 -17.68 -25.70 -2.52
CA ASN A 138 -17.25 -24.88 -1.38
C ASN A 138 -16.52 -25.66 -0.28
N GLU A 139 -16.49 -27.01 -0.34
CA GLU A 139 -15.74 -27.86 0.59
C GLU A 139 -14.68 -28.71 -0.11
N THR A 140 -14.86 -29.02 -1.39
CA THR A 140 -13.98 -29.96 -2.13
C THR A 140 -13.23 -29.32 -3.29
N GLY A 141 -13.40 -28.01 -3.50
CA GLY A 141 -12.86 -27.29 -4.64
C GLY A 141 -13.59 -27.60 -5.96
N GLY A 142 -13.38 -26.74 -6.96
CA GLY A 142 -14.05 -26.84 -8.25
C GLY A 142 -13.70 -28.14 -9.00
N LYS A 143 -12.43 -28.53 -8.97
CA LYS A 143 -11.89 -29.68 -9.71
C LYS A 143 -12.54 -31.00 -9.30
N LEU A 144 -12.55 -31.32 -8.01
CA LEU A 144 -13.06 -32.60 -7.52
C LEU A 144 -14.60 -32.66 -7.53
N ALA A 145 -15.27 -31.54 -7.25
CA ALA A 145 -16.73 -31.44 -7.37
C ALA A 145 -17.21 -31.73 -8.80
N ARG A 146 -16.53 -31.17 -9.80
CA ARG A 146 -16.81 -31.43 -11.23
C ARG A 146 -16.54 -32.86 -11.63
N LEU A 147 -15.46 -33.45 -11.14
CA LEU A 147 -15.12 -34.84 -11.45
C LEU A 147 -16.21 -35.81 -10.96
N GLY A 148 -16.71 -35.62 -9.74
CA GLY A 148 -17.83 -36.39 -9.19
C GLY A 148 -19.12 -36.20 -10.01
N GLU A 149 -19.44 -34.97 -10.38
CA GLU A 149 -20.61 -34.65 -11.21
C GLU A 149 -20.53 -35.28 -12.61
N ALA A 150 -19.34 -35.24 -13.24
CA ALA A 150 -19.10 -35.89 -14.52
C ALA A 150 -19.40 -37.39 -14.46
N ARG A 151 -18.91 -38.08 -13.41
CA ARG A 151 -19.22 -39.51 -13.18
C ARG A 151 -20.74 -39.73 -13.08
N GLN A 152 -21.43 -38.96 -12.25
CA GLN A 152 -22.87 -39.16 -12.01
C GLN A 152 -23.73 -38.92 -13.26
N ARG A 153 -23.41 -37.88 -14.04
CA ARG A 153 -24.23 -37.51 -15.20
C ARG A 153 -23.85 -38.24 -16.50
N LEU A 154 -22.57 -38.58 -16.69
CA LEU A 154 -22.08 -39.20 -17.94
C LEU A 154 -21.75 -40.69 -17.81
N GLY A 155 -21.68 -41.24 -16.60
CA GLY A 155 -21.18 -42.59 -16.36
C GLY A 155 -19.72 -42.79 -16.77
N VAL A 156 -18.93 -41.70 -16.79
CA VAL A 156 -17.50 -41.77 -17.11
C VAL A 156 -16.73 -42.43 -15.98
N ARG A 157 -15.68 -43.17 -16.33
CA ARG A 157 -14.80 -43.79 -15.34
C ARG A 157 -13.89 -42.71 -14.75
N ILE A 158 -13.91 -42.61 -13.44
CA ILE A 158 -13.00 -41.79 -12.64
C ILE A 158 -12.34 -42.71 -11.59
N PRO A 159 -11.12 -42.40 -11.11
CA PRO A 159 -10.53 -43.13 -10.00
C PRO A 159 -11.38 -43.01 -8.74
N GLU A 160 -11.47 -44.08 -7.95
CA GLU A 160 -12.14 -44.05 -6.65
C GLU A 160 -11.32 -43.19 -5.68
N GLY A 161 -11.98 -42.52 -4.73
CA GLY A 161 -11.25 -41.66 -3.80
C GLY A 161 -12.11 -40.88 -2.82
N PHE A 162 -11.44 -40.09 -2.01
CA PHE A 162 -12.08 -39.16 -1.07
C PHE A 162 -11.38 -37.81 -1.06
N VAL A 163 -12.06 -36.80 -0.55
CA VAL A 163 -11.57 -35.42 -0.44
C VAL A 163 -11.52 -35.05 1.03
N ILE A 164 -10.37 -34.60 1.50
CA ILE A 164 -10.23 -33.92 2.79
C ILE A 164 -10.72 -32.49 2.59
N THR A 165 -11.76 -32.13 3.33
CA THR A 165 -12.53 -30.90 3.09
C THR A 165 -11.75 -29.64 3.44
N ALA A 166 -12.13 -28.52 2.82
CA ALA A 166 -11.62 -27.19 3.16
C ALA A 166 -11.82 -26.87 4.65
N SER A 167 -12.98 -27.24 5.22
CA SER A 167 -13.23 -27.14 6.66
C SER A 167 -12.24 -27.96 7.50
N ALA A 168 -11.86 -29.16 7.06
CA ALA A 168 -10.90 -30.01 7.76
C ALA A 168 -9.47 -29.44 7.71
N CYS A 169 -9.03 -28.96 6.54
CA CYS A 169 -7.74 -28.28 6.39
C CYS A 169 -7.66 -27.03 7.28
N ARG A 170 -8.75 -26.26 7.37
CA ARG A 170 -8.81 -25.09 8.25
C ARG A 170 -8.69 -25.47 9.72
N ARG A 171 -9.45 -26.46 10.18
CA ARG A 171 -9.33 -26.98 11.56
C ARG A 171 -7.94 -27.53 11.87
N PHE A 172 -7.27 -28.13 10.90
CA PHE A 172 -5.87 -28.56 11.02
C PHE A 172 -4.94 -27.37 11.26
N LEU A 173 -5.07 -26.28 10.49
CA LEU A 173 -4.26 -25.07 10.71
C LEU A 173 -4.59 -24.40 12.05
N GLU A 174 -5.88 -24.22 12.37
CA GLU A 174 -6.36 -23.59 13.61
C GLU A 174 -5.91 -24.34 14.86
N ARG A 175 -5.96 -25.67 14.87
CA ARG A 175 -5.53 -26.49 16.02
C ARG A 175 -4.04 -26.35 16.35
N ASN A 176 -3.25 -25.92 15.38
CA ASN A 176 -1.81 -25.70 15.52
C ASN A 176 -1.48 -24.20 15.69
N ASP A 177 -2.48 -23.33 15.91
CA ASP A 177 -2.33 -21.88 16.06
C ASP A 177 -1.60 -21.19 14.89
N LEU A 178 -1.61 -21.83 13.71
CA LEU A 178 -0.87 -21.35 12.55
C LEU A 178 -1.44 -20.09 11.89
N PRO A 179 -2.78 -19.90 11.75
CA PRO A 179 -3.31 -18.77 11.00
C PRO A 179 -2.79 -17.40 11.47
N GLY A 180 -2.72 -17.18 12.78
CA GLY A 180 -2.24 -15.92 13.35
C GLY A 180 -0.75 -15.67 13.08
N GLU A 181 0.09 -16.71 13.18
CA GLU A 181 1.52 -16.58 12.93
C GLU A 181 1.82 -16.45 11.42
N ILE A 182 1.09 -17.16 10.56
CA ILE A 182 1.17 -17.01 9.10
C ILE A 182 0.81 -15.57 8.70
N ASP A 183 -0.29 -15.03 9.21
CA ASP A 183 -0.72 -13.65 8.95
C ASP A 183 0.34 -12.64 9.41
N ARG A 184 0.97 -12.87 10.56
CA ARG A 184 2.06 -12.02 11.06
C ARG A 184 3.28 -12.04 10.15
N LEU A 185 3.73 -13.23 9.73
CA LEU A 185 4.90 -13.36 8.85
C LEU A 185 4.64 -12.77 7.46
N LEU A 186 3.45 -12.99 6.90
CA LEU A 186 3.01 -12.36 5.64
C LEU A 186 2.98 -10.83 5.74
N GLN A 187 2.68 -10.27 6.92
CA GLN A 187 2.68 -8.82 7.15
C GLN A 187 4.08 -8.20 7.23
N MET A 188 5.05 -8.96 7.73
CA MET A 188 6.42 -8.48 7.91
C MET A 188 7.28 -8.61 6.66
N ALA A 189 6.95 -9.54 5.75
CA ALA A 189 7.75 -9.80 4.56
C ALA A 189 7.44 -8.84 3.42
N ASP A 190 8.49 -8.38 2.74
CA ASP A 190 8.38 -7.71 1.45
C ASP A 190 8.29 -8.75 0.33
N LEU A 191 7.06 -9.06 -0.10
CA LEU A 191 6.81 -10.03 -1.17
C LEU A 191 7.23 -9.51 -2.57
N GLY A 192 7.62 -8.23 -2.70
CA GLY A 192 8.21 -7.70 -3.92
C GLY A 192 9.68 -8.11 -4.12
N ASN A 193 10.34 -8.54 -3.03
CA ASN A 193 11.70 -9.06 -3.06
C ASN A 193 11.67 -10.60 -3.15
N LEU A 194 12.30 -11.17 -4.20
CA LEU A 194 12.35 -12.61 -4.40
C LEU A 194 13.06 -13.33 -3.23
N GLU A 195 14.16 -12.81 -2.70
CA GLU A 195 14.88 -13.45 -1.60
C GLU A 195 13.99 -13.56 -0.35
N ALA A 196 13.29 -12.48 -0.01
CA ALA A 196 12.33 -12.46 1.09
C ALA A 196 11.15 -13.42 0.84
N LEU A 197 10.66 -13.50 -0.41
CA LEU A 197 9.61 -14.44 -0.82
C LEU A 197 10.04 -15.90 -0.62
N TYR A 198 11.23 -16.29 -1.09
CA TYR A 198 11.74 -17.65 -0.94
C TYR A 198 12.00 -18.02 0.52
N ALA A 199 12.57 -17.10 1.31
CA ALA A 199 12.80 -17.30 2.74
C ALA A 199 11.49 -17.50 3.51
N LEU A 200 10.51 -16.62 3.27
CA LEU A 200 9.18 -16.72 3.88
C LEU A 200 8.47 -18.01 3.46
N SER A 201 8.51 -18.37 2.18
CA SER A 201 7.92 -19.62 1.68
C SER A 201 8.48 -20.84 2.40
N SER A 202 9.81 -20.90 2.55
CA SER A 202 10.49 -21.99 3.27
C SER A 202 10.02 -22.08 4.72
N GLN A 203 9.96 -20.94 5.43
CA GLN A 203 9.50 -20.87 6.81
C GLN A 203 8.06 -21.34 6.97
N LEU A 204 7.13 -20.80 6.17
CA LEU A 204 5.70 -21.15 6.23
C LEU A 204 5.45 -22.62 5.90
N ARG A 205 6.13 -23.14 4.87
CA ARG A 205 6.05 -24.57 4.52
C ARG A 205 6.55 -25.46 5.66
N GLY A 206 7.68 -25.11 6.27
CA GLY A 206 8.23 -25.84 7.41
C GLY A 206 7.26 -25.90 8.59
N MET A 207 6.57 -24.79 8.89
CA MET A 207 5.54 -24.74 9.95
C MET A 207 4.36 -25.69 9.65
N VAL A 208 3.85 -25.68 8.43
CA VAL A 208 2.74 -26.56 8.03
C VAL A 208 3.15 -28.04 8.02
N GLN A 209 4.36 -28.35 7.55
CA GLN A 209 4.89 -29.72 7.56
C GLN A 209 5.15 -30.25 8.98
N GLY A 210 5.58 -29.39 9.90
CA GLY A 210 5.78 -29.73 11.31
C GLY A 210 4.49 -29.85 12.15
N ALA A 211 3.34 -29.47 11.59
CA ALA A 211 2.07 -29.42 12.32
C ALA A 211 1.47 -30.80 12.60
N THR A 212 0.74 -30.92 13.71
CA THR A 212 0.09 -32.18 14.13
C THR A 212 -1.30 -32.30 13.52
N ILE A 213 -1.59 -33.44 12.89
CA ILE A 213 -2.93 -33.72 12.33
C ILE A 213 -3.91 -34.06 13.47
N PRO A 214 -5.09 -33.42 13.54
CA PRO A 214 -6.12 -33.76 14.52
C PRO A 214 -6.51 -35.25 14.47
N ALA A 215 -6.63 -35.89 15.63
CA ALA A 215 -6.91 -37.33 15.72
C ALA A 215 -8.21 -37.74 15.00
N GLY A 216 -9.25 -36.90 15.05
CA GLY A 216 -10.50 -37.15 14.32
C GLY A 216 -10.32 -37.15 12.80
N LEU A 217 -9.55 -36.21 12.26
CA LEU A 217 -9.23 -36.17 10.84
C LEU A 217 -8.40 -37.39 10.41
N LEU A 218 -7.35 -37.73 11.19
CA LEU A 218 -6.50 -38.88 10.90
C LEU A 218 -7.29 -40.20 10.91
N ARG A 219 -8.22 -40.36 11.86
CA ARG A 219 -9.11 -41.53 11.92
C ARG A 219 -9.99 -41.61 10.66
N ASP A 220 -10.68 -40.52 10.32
CA ASP A 220 -11.60 -40.51 9.18
C ASP A 220 -10.85 -40.74 7.84
N MET A 221 -9.61 -40.25 7.72
CA MET A 221 -8.71 -40.58 6.59
C MET A 221 -8.38 -42.08 6.52
N ASN A 222 -7.99 -42.68 7.65
CA ASN A 222 -7.62 -44.10 7.71
C ASN A 222 -8.81 -45.02 7.42
N GLU A 223 -10.03 -44.63 7.84
CA GLU A 223 -11.25 -45.37 7.54
C GLU A 223 -11.54 -45.42 6.03
N GLU A 224 -11.40 -44.30 5.31
CA GLU A 224 -11.55 -44.26 3.86
C GLU A 224 -10.43 -45.01 3.13
N LEU A 225 -9.19 -44.91 3.58
CA LEU A 225 -8.06 -45.67 3.02
C LEU A 225 -8.29 -47.19 3.16
N ALA A 226 -8.76 -47.65 4.32
CA ALA A 226 -9.09 -49.04 4.55
C ALA A 226 -10.23 -49.51 3.64
N ARG A 227 -11.27 -48.67 3.45
CA ARG A 227 -12.36 -48.94 2.51
C ARG A 227 -11.85 -49.08 1.07
N MET A 228 -11.01 -48.16 0.61
CA MET A 228 -10.42 -48.20 -0.74
C MET A 228 -9.56 -49.45 -0.95
N GLN A 229 -8.72 -49.79 0.03
CA GLN A 229 -7.89 -51.00 -0.05
C GLN A 229 -8.72 -52.29 -0.10
N ALA A 230 -9.87 -52.34 0.58
CA ALA A 230 -10.77 -53.48 0.53
C ALA A 230 -11.47 -53.66 -0.83
N LEU A 231 -11.60 -52.58 -1.62
CA LEU A 231 -12.17 -52.60 -2.96
C LEU A 231 -11.14 -52.90 -4.05
N SER A 232 -9.85 -52.69 -3.76
CA SER A 232 -8.75 -52.90 -4.71
C SER A 232 -8.19 -54.33 -4.60
N PRO A 233 -8.07 -55.07 -5.72
CA PRO A 233 -7.40 -56.36 -5.75
C PRO A 233 -5.86 -56.25 -5.59
N GLU A 234 -5.30 -55.07 -5.84
CA GLU A 234 -3.87 -54.79 -5.77
C GLU A 234 -3.51 -53.88 -4.59
N PRO A 235 -2.23 -53.83 -4.16
CA PRO A 235 -1.77 -52.88 -3.16
C PRO A 235 -2.11 -51.44 -3.57
N LEU A 236 -2.88 -50.75 -2.75
CA LEU A 236 -3.36 -49.41 -3.06
C LEU A 236 -2.18 -48.44 -3.19
N ARG A 237 -2.28 -47.58 -4.19
CA ARG A 237 -1.44 -46.40 -4.39
C ARG A 237 -2.35 -45.23 -4.65
N LEU A 238 -1.97 -44.04 -4.20
CA LEU A 238 -2.78 -42.84 -4.30
C LEU A 238 -2.08 -41.71 -5.04
N ALA A 239 -2.87 -40.92 -5.75
CA ALA A 239 -2.54 -39.55 -6.13
C ALA A 239 -3.15 -38.61 -5.10
N VAL A 240 -2.31 -37.84 -4.41
CA VAL A 240 -2.73 -36.84 -3.43
C VAL A 240 -2.58 -35.46 -4.07
N ARG A 241 -3.72 -34.82 -4.35
CA ARG A 241 -3.81 -33.62 -5.20
C ARG A 241 -4.47 -32.46 -4.47
N SER A 242 -4.08 -31.24 -4.83
CA SER A 242 -4.75 -30.02 -4.40
C SER A 242 -6.05 -29.80 -5.18
N SER A 243 -7.04 -29.23 -4.49
CA SER A 243 -8.30 -28.74 -5.07
C SER A 243 -8.75 -27.55 -4.23
N ALA A 244 -7.97 -26.48 -4.23
CA ALA A 244 -8.22 -25.30 -3.42
C ALA A 244 -9.53 -24.61 -3.83
N LEU A 245 -10.20 -24.01 -2.86
CA LEU A 245 -11.27 -23.07 -3.11
C LEU A 245 -10.68 -21.86 -3.84
N GLY A 246 -11.32 -21.48 -4.94
CA GLY A 246 -10.85 -20.37 -5.76
C GLY A 246 -9.79 -20.74 -6.80
N GLU A 247 -9.44 -22.02 -6.96
CA GLU A 247 -8.45 -22.49 -7.94
C GLU A 247 -8.93 -22.38 -9.40
N ASP A 248 -10.23 -22.14 -9.65
CA ASP A 248 -10.84 -22.04 -10.99
C ASP A 248 -11.90 -20.91 -11.05
N VAL A 249 -11.61 -19.74 -10.47
CA VAL A 249 -12.48 -18.55 -10.57
C VAL A 249 -12.19 -17.86 -11.91
N PRO A 250 -13.19 -17.28 -12.60
CA PRO A 250 -12.95 -16.53 -13.83
C PRO A 250 -11.79 -15.52 -13.68
N GLY A 251 -10.78 -15.67 -14.53
CA GLY A 251 -9.56 -14.87 -14.51
C GLY A 251 -8.42 -15.40 -13.62
N ALA A 252 -8.59 -16.49 -12.89
CA ALA A 252 -7.51 -17.11 -12.10
C ALA A 252 -7.58 -18.65 -12.09
N SER A 253 -6.72 -19.32 -12.87
CA SER A 253 -6.71 -20.79 -12.98
C SER A 253 -5.73 -21.51 -12.03
N PHE A 254 -4.85 -20.77 -11.35
CA PHE A 254 -3.81 -21.31 -10.45
C PHE A 254 -3.04 -22.51 -11.04
N ALA A 255 -2.93 -22.58 -12.37
CA ALA A 255 -2.42 -23.75 -13.08
C ALA A 255 -0.99 -24.08 -12.62
N GLY A 256 -0.79 -25.30 -12.12
CA GLY A 256 0.51 -25.80 -11.68
C GLY A 256 1.13 -25.12 -10.46
N GLN A 257 0.35 -24.30 -9.73
CA GLN A 257 0.88 -23.55 -8.58
C GLN A 257 0.95 -24.39 -7.31
N PHE A 258 0.04 -25.36 -7.17
CA PHE A 258 -0.03 -26.22 -5.99
C PHE A 258 0.56 -27.60 -6.25
N HIS A 259 0.92 -28.28 -5.17
CA HIS A 259 1.59 -29.57 -5.23
C HIS A 259 0.61 -30.70 -5.48
N THR A 260 1.09 -31.70 -6.21
CA THR A 260 0.47 -33.01 -6.41
C THR A 260 1.56 -34.05 -6.16
N GLU A 261 1.25 -35.03 -5.31
CA GLU A 261 2.11 -36.17 -5.05
C GLU A 261 1.50 -37.41 -5.67
N LEU A 262 2.26 -38.12 -6.51
CA LEU A 262 1.78 -39.28 -7.25
C LEU A 262 2.40 -40.57 -6.70
N ASN A 263 1.65 -41.68 -6.85
CA ASN A 263 2.06 -43.02 -6.44
C ASN A 263 2.41 -43.14 -4.94
N VAL A 264 1.62 -42.49 -4.08
CA VAL A 264 1.77 -42.46 -2.63
C VAL A 264 1.24 -43.75 -2.02
N ARG A 265 1.96 -44.32 -1.04
CA ARG A 265 1.47 -45.45 -0.24
C ARG A 265 0.46 -44.99 0.82
N PRO A 266 -0.56 -45.80 1.19
CA PRO A 266 -1.56 -45.42 2.20
C PRO A 266 -0.94 -44.91 3.51
N GLU A 267 0.16 -45.53 3.95
CA GLU A 267 0.87 -45.14 5.19
C GLU A 267 1.47 -43.72 5.12
N ASN A 268 1.75 -43.21 3.92
CA ASN A 268 2.39 -41.92 3.68
C ASN A 268 1.38 -40.80 3.37
N VAL A 269 0.07 -41.10 3.28
CA VAL A 269 -0.96 -40.11 2.90
C VAL A 269 -1.02 -38.94 3.89
N ALA A 270 -0.74 -39.16 5.17
CA ALA A 270 -0.69 -38.10 6.17
C ALA A 270 0.40 -37.06 5.88
N GLU A 271 1.59 -37.50 5.45
CA GLU A 271 2.69 -36.60 5.12
C GLU A 271 2.45 -35.93 3.76
N ALA A 272 1.92 -36.66 2.77
CA ALA A 272 1.51 -36.11 1.49
C ALA A 272 0.43 -35.03 1.65
N PHE A 273 -0.56 -35.26 2.54
CA PHE A 273 -1.58 -34.27 2.89
C PHE A 273 -0.94 -32.96 3.38
N LYS A 274 0.01 -33.03 4.33
CA LYS A 274 0.70 -31.84 4.81
C LYS A 274 1.51 -31.17 3.71
N ALA A 275 2.17 -31.94 2.83
CA ALA A 275 2.92 -31.39 1.71
C ALA A 275 2.01 -30.62 0.73
N VAL A 276 0.82 -31.14 0.44
CA VAL A 276 -0.18 -30.45 -0.39
C VAL A 276 -0.70 -29.19 0.30
N VAL A 277 -1.03 -29.23 1.59
CA VAL A 277 -1.46 -28.01 2.33
C VAL A 277 -0.33 -26.98 2.38
N ALA A 278 0.92 -27.41 2.60
CA ALA A 278 2.08 -26.54 2.62
C ALA A 278 2.34 -25.88 1.25
N SER A 279 1.97 -26.54 0.15
CA SER A 279 2.14 -26.01 -1.21
C SER A 279 1.38 -24.71 -1.46
N LYS A 280 0.32 -24.42 -0.67
CA LYS A 280 -0.32 -23.11 -0.65
C LYS A 280 0.70 -21.97 -0.48
N TYR A 281 1.72 -22.21 0.33
CA TYR A 281 2.80 -21.26 0.64
C TYR A 281 4.07 -21.51 -0.19
N GLY A 282 3.97 -22.17 -1.35
CA GLY A 282 5.08 -22.24 -2.31
C GLY A 282 5.39 -20.88 -2.95
N PRO A 283 6.62 -20.62 -3.44
CA PRO A 283 7.00 -19.32 -3.98
C PRO A 283 6.10 -18.89 -5.16
N SER A 284 5.83 -19.82 -6.08
CA SER A 284 4.96 -19.60 -7.23
C SER A 284 3.53 -19.25 -6.82
N ALA A 285 2.93 -20.02 -5.90
CA ALA A 285 1.58 -19.76 -5.41
C ALA A 285 1.47 -18.42 -4.64
N MET A 286 2.51 -18.05 -3.88
CA MET A 286 2.55 -16.78 -3.15
C MET A 286 2.69 -15.58 -4.10
N ALA A 287 3.64 -15.64 -5.05
CA ALA A 287 3.82 -14.61 -6.07
C ALA A 287 2.54 -14.43 -6.90
N TYR A 288 1.96 -15.54 -7.38
CA TYR A 288 0.73 -15.51 -8.17
C TYR A 288 -0.41 -14.78 -7.45
N ARG A 289 -0.62 -15.08 -6.16
CA ARG A 289 -1.67 -14.42 -5.35
C ARG A 289 -1.41 -12.92 -5.16
N LEU A 290 -0.16 -12.53 -4.94
CA LEU A 290 0.22 -11.11 -4.84
C LEU A 290 -0.10 -10.37 -6.15
N HIS A 291 0.33 -10.91 -7.29
CA HIS A 291 0.15 -10.28 -8.60
C HIS A 291 -1.32 -10.21 -9.04
N ARG A 292 -2.13 -11.22 -8.70
CA ARG A 292 -3.57 -11.23 -8.99
C ARG A 292 -4.41 -10.47 -7.97
N GLY A 293 -3.82 -9.93 -6.90
CA GLY A 293 -4.56 -9.29 -5.81
C GLY A 293 -5.53 -10.25 -5.10
N ILE A 294 -5.13 -11.52 -4.93
CA ILE A 294 -5.90 -12.55 -4.23
C ILE A 294 -5.43 -12.60 -2.78
N ARG A 295 -6.37 -12.52 -1.83
CA ARG A 295 -6.02 -12.59 -0.40
C ARG A 295 -5.68 -14.02 -0.02
N ASP A 296 -4.70 -14.22 0.86
CA ASP A 296 -4.37 -15.56 1.37
C ASP A 296 -5.60 -16.27 1.95
N CYS A 297 -6.45 -15.50 2.63
CA CYS A 297 -7.62 -15.98 3.33
C CYS A 297 -8.81 -16.38 2.42
N ASP A 298 -8.77 -15.98 1.14
CA ASP A 298 -9.77 -16.36 0.12
C ASP A 298 -9.48 -17.74 -0.48
N VAL A 299 -8.27 -18.26 -0.28
CA VAL A 299 -7.84 -19.56 -0.82
C VAL A 299 -7.75 -20.56 0.32
N ASP A 300 -8.79 -21.35 0.50
CA ASP A 300 -8.78 -22.51 1.40
C ASP A 300 -8.38 -23.77 0.63
N MET A 301 -7.43 -24.52 1.18
CA MET A 301 -7.01 -25.77 0.55
C MET A 301 -8.04 -26.87 0.83
N SER A 302 -8.36 -27.68 -0.18
CA SER A 302 -8.92 -29.02 -0.01
C SER A 302 -8.00 -30.02 -0.72
N VAL A 303 -7.99 -31.28 -0.27
CA VAL A 303 -7.03 -32.28 -0.74
C VAL A 303 -7.75 -33.53 -1.21
N GLY A 304 -7.60 -33.88 -2.49
CA GLY A 304 -8.11 -35.11 -3.08
C GLY A 304 -7.12 -36.26 -2.90
N CYS A 305 -7.59 -37.38 -2.35
CA CYS A 305 -6.87 -38.64 -2.24
C CYS A 305 -7.55 -39.66 -3.15
N MET A 306 -6.97 -39.87 -4.32
CA MET A 306 -7.56 -40.69 -5.39
C MET A 306 -6.69 -41.91 -5.68
N GLU A 307 -7.29 -43.02 -6.11
CA GLU A 307 -6.57 -44.19 -6.57
C GLU A 307 -5.63 -43.84 -7.74
N MET A 308 -4.40 -44.34 -7.68
CA MET A 308 -3.41 -44.14 -8.73
C MET A 308 -3.70 -45.09 -9.91
N VAL A 309 -3.85 -44.52 -11.11
CA VAL A 309 -4.08 -45.30 -12.33
C VAL A 309 -2.77 -45.63 -13.02
N ARG A 310 -2.51 -46.92 -13.30
CA ARG A 310 -1.41 -47.33 -14.19
C ARG A 310 -1.77 -46.98 -15.64
N ALA A 311 -1.02 -46.03 -16.20
CA ALA A 311 -1.26 -45.45 -17.50
C ALA A 311 -0.38 -46.12 -18.57
N ARG A 312 -1.00 -46.59 -19.66
CA ARG A 312 -0.28 -46.88 -20.91
C ARG A 312 0.04 -45.58 -21.65
N ALA A 313 -0.92 -44.67 -21.69
CA ALA A 313 -0.79 -43.34 -22.25
C ALA A 313 -1.60 -42.33 -21.42
N GLY A 314 -1.18 -41.08 -21.44
CA GLY A 314 -1.80 -39.99 -20.70
C GLY A 314 -1.79 -38.72 -21.52
N GLY A 315 -2.74 -37.83 -21.24
CA GLY A 315 -2.83 -36.60 -22.00
C GLY A 315 -3.81 -35.58 -21.47
N VAL A 316 -3.95 -34.53 -22.27
CA VAL A 316 -4.88 -33.42 -22.07
C VAL A 316 -5.75 -33.29 -23.33
N VAL A 317 -7.04 -33.02 -23.16
CA VAL A 317 -7.95 -32.61 -24.23
C VAL A 317 -8.41 -31.18 -23.99
N TYR A 318 -8.25 -30.33 -24.99
CA TYR A 318 -8.93 -29.06 -25.09
C TYR A 318 -10.07 -29.17 -26.11
N THR A 319 -11.29 -28.92 -25.64
CA THR A 319 -12.47 -28.98 -26.52
C THR A 319 -12.50 -27.89 -27.60
N ARG A 320 -11.73 -26.81 -27.42
CA ARG A 320 -11.45 -25.77 -28.40
C ARG A 320 -9.94 -25.54 -28.45
N ASP A 321 -9.41 -25.03 -29.54
CA ASP A 321 -7.99 -24.66 -29.58
C ASP A 321 -7.74 -23.43 -28.69
N PRO A 322 -6.82 -23.48 -27.71
CA PRO A 322 -6.45 -22.31 -26.90
C PRO A 322 -5.90 -21.13 -27.72
N LEU A 323 -5.33 -21.39 -28.91
CA LEU A 323 -4.75 -20.39 -29.79
C LEU A 323 -5.74 -19.87 -30.84
N GLU A 324 -6.67 -20.73 -31.25
CA GLU A 324 -7.72 -20.42 -32.25
C GLU A 324 -9.10 -20.80 -31.69
N PRO A 325 -9.69 -19.99 -30.78
CA PRO A 325 -10.91 -20.36 -30.06
C PRO A 325 -12.14 -20.56 -30.95
N ASP A 326 -12.12 -19.97 -32.15
CA ASP A 326 -13.17 -20.03 -33.16
C ASP A 326 -13.03 -21.22 -34.12
N ALA A 327 -11.90 -21.95 -34.08
CA ALA A 327 -11.70 -23.14 -34.88
C ALA A 327 -12.66 -24.27 -34.46
N ASP A 328 -13.23 -24.99 -35.43
CA ASP A 328 -14.15 -26.13 -35.16
C ASP A 328 -13.39 -27.43 -34.82
N THR A 329 -12.36 -27.32 -33.97
CA THR A 329 -11.42 -28.40 -33.65
C THR A 329 -11.29 -28.65 -32.15
N VAL A 330 -11.08 -29.92 -31.81
CA VAL A 330 -10.67 -30.42 -30.50
C VAL A 330 -9.19 -30.74 -30.61
N VAL A 331 -8.39 -30.23 -29.67
CA VAL A 331 -6.95 -30.47 -29.61
C VAL A 331 -6.66 -31.48 -28.51
N ILE A 332 -5.89 -32.52 -28.84
CA ILE A 332 -5.53 -33.59 -27.92
C ILE A 332 -4.01 -33.67 -27.88
N SER A 333 -3.44 -33.52 -26.69
CA SER A 333 -2.01 -33.76 -26.45
C SER A 333 -1.82 -35.09 -25.74
N ALA A 334 -0.87 -35.91 -26.19
CA ALA A 334 -0.64 -37.25 -25.63
C ALA A 334 0.84 -37.59 -25.48
N VAL A 335 1.15 -38.35 -24.42
CA VAL A 335 2.45 -38.96 -24.14
C VAL A 335 2.26 -40.41 -23.70
N PRO A 336 3.26 -41.28 -23.88
CA PRO A 336 3.25 -42.60 -23.26
C PRO A 336 3.37 -42.44 -21.74
N GLY A 337 2.81 -43.39 -20.98
CA GLY A 337 2.82 -43.37 -19.52
C GLY A 337 1.90 -42.31 -18.93
N LEU A 338 2.31 -41.70 -17.81
CA LEU A 338 1.54 -40.73 -17.05
C LEU A 338 1.49 -39.35 -17.74
N PRO A 339 0.36 -38.61 -17.63
CA PRO A 339 0.21 -37.28 -18.25
C PRO A 339 1.10 -36.18 -17.62
N GLN A 340 1.77 -36.47 -16.51
CA GLN A 340 2.57 -35.52 -15.75
C GLN A 340 3.59 -34.76 -16.61
N ALA A 341 4.24 -35.44 -17.57
CA ALA A 341 5.26 -34.81 -18.41
C ALA A 341 4.70 -33.70 -19.33
N ILE A 342 3.44 -33.82 -19.78
CA ILE A 342 2.76 -32.77 -20.56
C ILE A 342 2.40 -31.60 -19.66
N VAL A 343 1.77 -31.93 -18.52
CA VAL A 343 1.23 -30.97 -17.56
C VAL A 343 2.35 -30.10 -16.96
N ASP A 344 3.49 -30.72 -16.63
CA ASP A 344 4.69 -30.06 -16.10
C ASP A 344 5.54 -29.38 -17.19
N GLY A 345 5.17 -29.53 -18.49
CA GLY A 345 5.92 -28.96 -19.62
C GLY A 345 7.33 -29.52 -19.76
N ALA A 346 7.55 -30.76 -19.30
CA ALA A 346 8.88 -31.36 -19.15
C ALA A 346 9.39 -32.08 -20.41
N ALA A 347 8.49 -32.53 -21.29
CA ALA A 347 8.83 -33.33 -22.47
C ALA A 347 8.03 -32.90 -23.71
N ALA A 348 8.54 -33.26 -24.90
CA ALA A 348 7.77 -33.20 -26.15
C ALA A 348 6.57 -34.15 -26.09
N CYS A 349 5.49 -33.82 -26.82
CA CYS A 349 4.26 -34.62 -26.85
C CYS A 349 3.70 -34.72 -28.27
N ASP A 350 2.81 -35.69 -28.47
CA ASP A 350 2.01 -35.77 -29.70
C ASP A 350 0.86 -34.78 -29.64
N ARG A 351 0.50 -34.17 -30.77
CA ARG A 351 -0.68 -33.31 -30.94
C ARG A 351 -1.59 -33.88 -32.02
N PHE A 352 -2.84 -34.06 -31.68
CA PHE A 352 -3.89 -34.50 -32.58
C PHE A 352 -4.99 -33.44 -32.65
N SER A 353 -5.41 -33.09 -33.86
CA SER A 353 -6.49 -32.13 -34.11
C SER A 353 -7.66 -32.87 -34.72
N VAL A 354 -8.81 -32.87 -34.03
CA VAL A 354 -10.01 -33.63 -34.43
C VAL A 354 -11.18 -32.66 -34.61
N THR A 355 -11.93 -32.79 -35.71
CA THR A 355 -13.15 -31.98 -35.93
C THR A 355 -14.19 -32.19 -34.82
N ARG A 356 -14.79 -31.10 -34.32
CA ARG A 356 -15.85 -31.18 -33.30
C ARG A 356 -17.07 -31.91 -33.83
N LYS A 357 -17.47 -31.62 -35.08
CA LYS A 357 -18.53 -32.34 -35.81
C LYS A 357 -17.97 -33.54 -36.56
N GLY A 358 -18.53 -34.72 -36.31
CA GLY A 358 -18.16 -35.94 -37.02
C GLY A 358 -16.86 -36.61 -36.56
N ARG A 359 -16.06 -35.96 -35.70
CA ARG A 359 -14.89 -36.54 -35.00
C ARG A 359 -13.85 -37.15 -35.95
N ARG A 360 -13.61 -36.48 -37.08
CA ARG A 360 -12.60 -36.86 -38.08
C ARG A 360 -11.26 -36.21 -37.73
N MET A 361 -10.18 -36.98 -37.87
CA MET A 361 -8.80 -36.50 -37.73
C MET A 361 -8.49 -35.46 -38.80
N VAL A 362 -7.97 -34.30 -38.40
CA VAL A 362 -7.55 -33.20 -39.28
C VAL A 362 -6.05 -33.23 -39.47
N CYS A 363 -5.30 -33.26 -38.36
CA CYS A 363 -3.84 -33.23 -38.36
C CYS A 363 -3.29 -34.09 -37.21
N ARG A 364 -2.10 -34.65 -37.43
CA ARG A 364 -1.29 -35.30 -36.40
C ARG A 364 0.14 -34.78 -36.47
N GLU A 365 0.66 -34.36 -35.34
CA GLU A 365 2.05 -33.96 -35.15
C GLU A 365 2.62 -34.87 -34.08
N ILE A 366 3.57 -35.73 -34.47
CA ILE A 366 4.15 -36.72 -33.57
C ILE A 366 5.46 -36.16 -33.03
N GLY A 367 5.50 -35.93 -31.73
CA GLY A 367 6.69 -35.44 -31.04
C GLY A 367 7.73 -36.55 -30.89
N HIS A 368 9.01 -36.18 -30.88
CA HIS A 368 10.09 -37.10 -30.54
C HIS A 368 10.20 -37.23 -29.01
N LYS A 369 9.75 -38.36 -28.46
CA LYS A 369 9.55 -38.56 -27.02
C LYS A 369 10.67 -39.43 -26.46
N GLU A 370 11.68 -38.82 -25.86
CA GLU A 370 12.85 -39.54 -25.33
C GLU A 370 12.57 -40.30 -24.03
N GLN A 371 11.59 -39.85 -23.24
CA GLN A 371 11.30 -40.37 -21.91
C GLN A 371 9.81 -40.71 -21.73
N ARG A 372 9.56 -41.68 -20.85
CA ARG A 372 8.23 -42.06 -20.35
C ARG A 372 8.20 -41.99 -18.83
N THR A 373 7.15 -41.42 -18.26
CA THR A 373 6.96 -41.37 -16.80
C THR A 373 6.01 -42.46 -16.33
N ASP A 374 6.47 -43.32 -15.41
CA ASP A 374 5.69 -44.43 -14.86
C ASP A 374 5.72 -44.45 -13.33
N CYS A 375 4.82 -45.22 -12.74
CA CYS A 375 4.83 -45.53 -11.31
C CYS A 375 5.98 -46.49 -10.95
N HIS A 376 6.74 -46.15 -9.91
CA HIS A 376 7.81 -46.97 -9.34
C HIS A 376 7.55 -47.28 -7.86
N ASP A 377 7.75 -48.53 -7.43
CA ASP A 377 7.34 -48.99 -6.09
C ASP A 377 8.10 -48.36 -4.92
N GLY A 378 9.32 -47.87 -5.16
CA GLY A 378 10.17 -47.26 -4.13
C GLY A 378 10.27 -45.74 -4.17
N GLU A 379 10.10 -45.14 -5.35
CA GLU A 379 10.50 -43.74 -5.62
C GLU A 379 9.34 -42.85 -6.11
N GLY A 380 8.09 -43.34 -6.03
CA GLY A 380 6.93 -42.60 -6.51
C GLY A 380 6.81 -42.71 -8.03
N THR A 381 7.23 -41.70 -8.78
CA THR A 381 7.20 -41.71 -10.25
C THR A 381 8.60 -41.53 -10.83
N VAL A 382 8.95 -42.32 -11.83
CA VAL A 382 10.27 -42.29 -12.46
C VAL A 382 10.13 -42.03 -13.96
N ALA A 383 10.96 -41.14 -14.48
CA ALA A 383 11.15 -40.97 -15.91
C ALA A 383 12.19 -41.99 -16.40
N SER A 384 11.78 -42.87 -17.29
CA SER A 384 12.63 -43.88 -17.93
C SER A 384 12.84 -43.54 -19.40
N GLU A 385 14.00 -43.90 -19.95
CA GLU A 385 14.28 -43.70 -21.37
C GLU A 385 13.44 -44.65 -22.23
N LEU A 386 12.85 -44.10 -23.28
CA LEU A 386 12.12 -44.88 -24.27
C LEU A 386 13.10 -45.50 -25.28
N PRO A 387 12.87 -46.75 -25.72
CA PRO A 387 13.65 -47.34 -26.80
C PRO A 387 13.57 -46.47 -28.07
N PRO A 388 14.68 -46.29 -28.84
CA PRO A 388 14.68 -45.44 -30.03
C PRO A 388 13.59 -45.78 -31.06
N SER A 389 13.16 -47.04 -31.12
CA SER A 389 12.05 -47.48 -31.99
C SER A 389 10.68 -46.92 -31.60
N GLU A 390 10.49 -46.51 -30.34
CA GLU A 390 9.21 -46.02 -29.79
C GLU A 390 9.16 -44.48 -29.70
N GLN A 391 10.32 -43.80 -29.72
CA GLN A 391 10.40 -42.34 -29.53
C GLN A 391 9.63 -41.55 -30.62
N GLY A 392 9.56 -42.08 -31.84
CA GLY A 392 8.84 -41.50 -32.97
C GLY A 392 7.44 -42.10 -33.25
N GLN A 393 6.94 -42.98 -32.38
CA GLN A 393 5.61 -43.59 -32.56
C GLN A 393 4.50 -42.76 -31.91
N PRO A 394 3.26 -42.80 -32.43
CA PRO A 394 2.13 -42.14 -31.81
C PRO A 394 1.76 -42.83 -30.48
N SER A 395 1.51 -42.03 -29.45
CA SER A 395 1.16 -42.51 -28.10
C SER A 395 -0.24 -43.12 -28.03
N ILE A 396 -1.13 -42.72 -28.94
CA ILE A 396 -2.53 -43.18 -29.04
C ILE A 396 -2.93 -43.40 -30.50
N THR A 397 -3.98 -44.20 -30.73
CA THR A 397 -4.55 -44.43 -32.07
C THR A 397 -5.57 -43.36 -32.46
N ASP A 398 -5.88 -43.27 -33.76
CA ASP A 398 -6.87 -42.33 -34.28
C ASP A 398 -8.28 -42.61 -33.71
N GLU A 399 -8.64 -43.88 -33.48
CA GLU A 399 -9.90 -44.25 -32.85
C GLU A 399 -9.96 -43.79 -31.38
N GLN A 400 -8.83 -43.91 -30.66
CA GLN A 400 -8.71 -43.41 -29.29
C GLN A 400 -8.82 -41.88 -29.25
N ALA A 401 -8.16 -41.18 -30.18
CA ALA A 401 -8.28 -39.73 -30.32
C ALA A 401 -9.73 -39.30 -30.60
N ALA A 402 -10.43 -39.99 -31.50
CA ALA A 402 -11.85 -39.71 -31.79
C ALA A 402 -12.77 -40.01 -30.58
N ALA A 403 -12.46 -41.04 -29.79
CA ALA A 403 -13.18 -41.35 -28.56
C ALA A 403 -12.99 -40.27 -27.49
N LEU A 404 -11.74 -39.80 -27.31
CA LEU A 404 -11.39 -38.70 -26.41
C LEU A 404 -12.06 -37.38 -26.82
N ALA A 405 -12.06 -37.05 -28.12
CA ALA A 405 -12.80 -35.90 -28.63
C ALA A 405 -14.30 -36.00 -28.33
N GLY A 406 -14.88 -37.19 -28.51
CA GLY A 406 -16.28 -37.46 -28.15
C GLY A 406 -16.56 -37.30 -26.64
N LEU A 407 -15.63 -37.70 -25.78
CA LEU A 407 -15.71 -37.48 -24.34
C LEU A 407 -15.67 -35.98 -24.00
N GLY A 408 -14.70 -35.24 -24.56
CA GLY A 408 -14.58 -33.79 -24.37
C GLY A 408 -15.85 -33.04 -24.75
N MET A 409 -16.43 -33.33 -25.91
CA MET A 409 -17.68 -32.71 -26.36
C MET A 409 -18.89 -33.01 -25.46
N ARG A 410 -18.92 -34.20 -24.84
CA ARG A 410 -19.96 -34.54 -23.85
C ARG A 410 -19.80 -33.77 -22.54
N LEU A 411 -18.55 -33.54 -22.11
CA LEU A 411 -18.24 -32.72 -20.94
C LEU A 411 -18.59 -31.26 -21.19
N GLU A 412 -18.19 -30.69 -22.34
CA GLU A 412 -18.54 -29.31 -22.74
C GLU A 412 -20.06 -29.10 -22.73
N LYS A 413 -20.85 -30.07 -23.23
CA LYS A 413 -22.31 -29.99 -23.23
C LYS A 413 -22.93 -29.97 -21.83
N ILE A 414 -22.34 -30.64 -20.84
CA ILE A 414 -22.90 -30.70 -19.49
C ILE A 414 -22.53 -29.50 -18.65
N PHE A 415 -21.30 -29.02 -18.80
CA PHE A 415 -20.81 -27.87 -18.07
C PHE A 415 -21.10 -26.53 -18.76
N ASP A 416 -21.62 -26.58 -20.00
CA ASP A 416 -22.00 -25.41 -20.80
C ASP A 416 -20.85 -24.42 -21.01
N ALA A 417 -19.64 -24.98 -21.13
CA ALA A 417 -18.40 -24.22 -21.28
C ALA A 417 -17.34 -25.09 -21.95
N PRO A 418 -16.41 -24.53 -22.75
CA PRO A 418 -15.27 -25.26 -23.27
C PRO A 418 -14.44 -25.86 -22.13
N GLN A 419 -14.00 -27.11 -22.27
CA GLN A 419 -13.33 -27.88 -21.23
C GLN A 419 -11.85 -28.16 -21.55
N ASP A 420 -11.04 -28.09 -20.49
CA ASP A 420 -9.69 -28.64 -20.35
C ASP A 420 -9.79 -29.92 -19.50
N VAL A 421 -9.33 -31.05 -20.06
CA VAL A 421 -9.60 -32.39 -19.54
C VAL A 421 -8.32 -33.21 -19.47
N GLU A 422 -7.92 -33.61 -18.25
CA GLU A 422 -6.82 -34.59 -18.06
C GLU A 422 -7.37 -36.01 -18.11
N TRP A 423 -6.69 -36.88 -18.85
CA TRP A 423 -7.11 -38.27 -19.06
C TRP A 423 -5.93 -39.23 -19.08
N THR A 424 -6.25 -40.51 -18.88
CA THR A 424 -5.32 -41.61 -19.12
C THR A 424 -6.02 -42.79 -19.78
N ILE A 425 -5.26 -43.58 -20.52
CA ILE A 425 -5.65 -44.87 -21.08
C ILE A 425 -4.91 -45.96 -20.31
N ARG A 426 -5.67 -46.87 -19.72
CA ARG A 426 -5.16 -48.08 -19.04
C ARG A 426 -4.64 -49.11 -20.04
N GLU A 427 -3.93 -50.12 -19.54
CA GLU A 427 -3.44 -51.24 -20.38
C GLU A 427 -4.56 -51.99 -21.12
N ASP A 428 -5.75 -52.07 -20.53
CA ASP A 428 -6.95 -52.68 -21.14
C ASP A 428 -7.63 -51.78 -22.20
N GLY A 429 -7.08 -50.61 -22.47
CA GLY A 429 -7.60 -49.63 -23.42
C GLY A 429 -8.73 -48.75 -22.87
N ALA A 430 -9.12 -48.89 -21.59
CA ALA A 430 -10.14 -48.05 -20.99
C ALA A 430 -9.64 -46.62 -20.75
N VAL A 431 -10.42 -45.63 -21.21
CA VAL A 431 -10.22 -44.22 -20.89
C VAL A 431 -10.71 -43.94 -19.47
N VAL A 432 -9.87 -43.30 -18.67
CA VAL A 432 -10.18 -42.83 -17.32
C VAL A 432 -9.97 -41.31 -17.27
N LEU A 433 -10.99 -40.60 -16.77
CA LEU A 433 -10.96 -39.16 -16.57
C LEU A 433 -10.28 -38.84 -15.23
N LEU A 434 -9.26 -37.99 -15.25
CA LEU A 434 -8.48 -37.61 -14.06
C LEU A 434 -8.89 -36.23 -13.53
N GLN A 435 -9.17 -35.28 -14.41
CA GLN A 435 -9.57 -33.91 -14.06
C GLN A 435 -10.37 -33.28 -15.21
N CYS A 436 -11.26 -32.34 -14.89
CA CYS A 436 -11.88 -31.46 -15.88
C CYS A 436 -12.14 -30.06 -15.30
N ARG A 437 -11.92 -29.03 -16.10
CA ARG A 437 -12.15 -27.62 -15.75
C ARG A 437 -12.55 -26.80 -16.98
N ASP A 438 -13.12 -25.61 -16.75
CA ASP A 438 -13.45 -24.69 -17.83
C ASP A 438 -12.17 -24.11 -18.45
N MET A 439 -12.22 -23.86 -19.75
CA MET A 439 -11.24 -23.05 -20.44
C MET A 439 -11.66 -21.60 -20.37
N HIS A 440 -10.70 -20.74 -20.05
CA HIS A 440 -10.86 -19.29 -20.12
C HIS A 440 -10.03 -18.78 -21.30
N PHE A 441 -10.70 -18.07 -22.21
CA PHE A 441 -10.03 -17.34 -23.28
C PHE A 441 -9.81 -15.91 -22.80
N ALA A 442 -8.66 -15.33 -23.11
CA ALA A 442 -8.47 -13.90 -22.91
C ALA A 442 -9.56 -13.20 -23.71
N GLN A 443 -10.48 -12.51 -23.04
CA GLN A 443 -11.36 -11.59 -23.74
C GLN A 443 -10.44 -10.51 -24.31
N SER A 444 -10.26 -10.51 -25.62
CA SER A 444 -10.07 -9.26 -26.32
C SER A 444 -11.28 -8.41 -25.92
N GLN A 445 -11.07 -7.43 -25.05
CA GLN A 445 -11.94 -6.27 -25.06
C GLN A 445 -11.74 -5.64 -26.43
N ALA A 446 -12.47 -6.17 -27.42
CA ALA A 446 -13.01 -5.36 -28.48
C ALA A 446 -13.93 -4.38 -27.76
N ASP A 447 -13.34 -3.28 -27.32
CA ASP A 447 -14.09 -2.04 -27.20
C ASP A 447 -14.74 -1.86 -28.57
N ASP A 448 -16.04 -1.56 -28.59
CA ASP A 448 -16.81 -1.17 -29.78
C ASP A 448 -16.33 0.21 -30.28
N GLY A 449 -15.03 0.34 -30.53
CA GLY A 449 -14.41 1.37 -31.32
C GLY A 449 -13.92 0.69 -32.59
N GLU A 450 -14.55 1.02 -33.71
CA GLU A 450 -14.01 0.81 -35.05
C GLU A 450 -12.68 1.57 -35.17
N GLU A 451 -11.60 1.07 -34.57
CA GLU A 451 -10.27 1.35 -35.06
C GLU A 451 -10.02 0.32 -36.17
N GLU A 452 -10.15 0.81 -37.40
CA GLU A 452 -9.79 0.11 -38.61
C GLU A 452 -8.46 -0.62 -38.38
N ASP A 453 -8.48 -1.92 -38.65
CA ASP A 453 -7.31 -2.73 -38.92
C ASP A 453 -6.53 -2.04 -40.06
N GLU A 454 -5.69 -1.05 -39.74
CA GLU A 454 -4.59 -0.64 -40.59
C GLU A 454 -3.68 -1.85 -40.68
N GLY A 455 -4.05 -2.74 -41.61
CA GLY A 455 -3.38 -3.99 -41.86
C GLY A 455 -1.88 -3.75 -41.91
N VAL A 456 -1.16 -4.63 -41.23
CA VAL A 456 0.30 -4.76 -41.33
C VAL A 456 0.67 -4.52 -42.81
N PRO A 457 1.44 -3.46 -43.14
CA PRO A 457 1.80 -3.19 -44.52
C PRO A 457 2.44 -4.44 -45.09
N ALA A 458 1.85 -4.97 -46.15
CA ALA A 458 2.41 -6.08 -46.90
C ALA A 458 3.86 -5.71 -47.28
N ALA A 459 4.81 -6.54 -46.83
CA ALA A 459 6.26 -6.44 -47.04
C ALA A 459 6.95 -5.25 -46.35
N VAL A 460 7.15 -5.36 -45.04
CA VAL A 460 8.28 -4.70 -44.36
C VAL A 460 9.42 -5.71 -44.31
N ASP A 461 10.62 -5.32 -44.74
CA ASP A 461 11.84 -6.15 -44.67
C ASP A 461 12.18 -6.38 -43.19
N LEU A 462 11.62 -7.44 -42.60
CA LEU A 462 11.98 -7.90 -41.28
C LEU A 462 13.39 -8.49 -41.35
N PRO A 463 14.27 -8.19 -40.37
CA PRO A 463 15.60 -8.78 -40.32
C PRO A 463 15.50 -10.31 -40.25
N ASP A 464 16.53 -11.01 -40.76
CA ASP A 464 16.56 -12.46 -40.68
C ASP A 464 16.42 -12.91 -39.21
N PRO A 465 15.44 -13.76 -38.89
CA PRO A 465 15.22 -14.25 -37.54
C PRO A 465 16.41 -15.10 -37.07
N LEU A 466 16.81 -14.92 -35.81
CA LEU A 466 17.80 -15.74 -35.12
C LEU A 466 17.31 -17.18 -34.92
N LEU A 467 16.01 -17.33 -34.64
CA LEU A 467 15.33 -18.60 -34.46
C LEU A 467 13.95 -18.52 -35.13
N CYS A 468 13.56 -19.61 -35.78
CA CYS A 468 12.23 -19.80 -36.37
C CYS A 468 11.60 -21.10 -35.88
N GLY A 469 10.27 -21.09 -35.76
CA GLY A 469 9.46 -22.23 -35.39
C GLY A 469 9.14 -22.25 -33.90
N GLY A 470 8.90 -23.45 -33.38
CA GLY A 470 8.32 -23.64 -32.05
C GLY A 470 6.80 -23.56 -32.06
N VAL A 471 6.22 -23.68 -30.87
CA VAL A 471 4.79 -23.71 -30.61
C VAL A 471 4.43 -22.45 -29.81
N PRO A 472 3.55 -21.57 -30.35
CA PRO A 472 3.04 -20.44 -29.58
C PRO A 472 2.31 -20.97 -28.36
N ALA A 473 2.77 -20.57 -27.17
CA ALA A 473 2.12 -20.86 -25.90
C ALA A 473 1.22 -19.68 -25.47
N SER A 474 1.63 -18.46 -25.78
CA SER A 474 0.89 -17.23 -25.53
C SER A 474 1.22 -16.22 -26.63
N SER A 475 0.18 -15.62 -27.22
CA SER A 475 0.27 -14.70 -28.35
C SER A 475 0.91 -13.36 -27.99
N GLY A 476 1.36 -12.63 -29.01
CA GLY A 476 1.92 -11.28 -28.92
C GLY A 476 3.43 -11.24 -29.15
N ALA A 477 4.01 -10.06 -28.97
CA ALA A 477 5.43 -9.85 -29.15
C ALA A 477 6.02 -8.82 -28.19
N ALA A 478 7.27 -9.03 -27.77
CA ALA A 478 7.98 -8.14 -26.85
C ALA A 478 9.48 -8.21 -27.04
N SER A 479 10.19 -7.15 -26.61
CA SER A 479 11.65 -7.08 -26.64
C SER A 479 12.24 -6.87 -25.26
N GLY A 480 13.39 -7.48 -25.00
CA GLY A 480 14.12 -7.31 -23.75
C GLY A 480 15.48 -8.02 -23.74
N PRO A 481 16.32 -7.80 -22.72
CA PRO A 481 17.58 -8.51 -22.55
C PRO A 481 17.34 -10.00 -22.30
N VAL A 482 18.19 -10.85 -22.88
CA VAL A 482 18.11 -12.32 -22.70
C VAL A 482 18.64 -12.71 -21.33
N VAL A 483 17.85 -13.49 -20.58
CA VAL A 483 18.29 -14.11 -19.33
C VAL A 483 17.91 -15.58 -19.29
N ILE A 484 18.93 -16.43 -19.18
CA ILE A 484 18.83 -17.87 -19.08
C ILE A 484 18.63 -18.27 -17.63
N VAL A 485 17.58 -19.07 -17.38
CA VAL A 485 17.23 -19.53 -16.05
C VAL A 485 17.38 -21.05 -15.97
N ARG A 486 18.33 -21.53 -15.16
CA ARG A 486 18.61 -22.97 -14.96
C ARG A 486 18.34 -23.40 -13.52
N SER A 487 18.59 -22.51 -12.57
CA SER A 487 18.56 -22.72 -11.13
C SER A 487 17.78 -21.62 -10.40
N ASP A 488 17.49 -21.85 -9.11
CA ASP A 488 16.86 -20.83 -8.26
C ASP A 488 17.79 -19.63 -8.03
N ALA A 489 19.12 -19.82 -8.12
CA ALA A 489 20.07 -18.71 -8.05
C ALA A 489 19.92 -17.75 -9.24
N ASP A 490 19.70 -18.30 -10.45
CA ASP A 490 19.43 -17.48 -11.64
C ASP A 490 18.08 -16.76 -11.50
N ALA A 491 17.07 -17.43 -10.93
CA ALA A 491 15.76 -16.85 -10.69
C ALA A 491 15.82 -15.63 -9.75
N LEU A 492 16.63 -15.70 -8.68
CA LEU A 492 16.84 -14.58 -7.76
C LEU A 492 17.47 -13.35 -8.43
N GLN A 493 18.33 -13.56 -9.42
CA GLN A 493 19.04 -12.51 -10.15
C GLN A 493 18.30 -12.01 -11.39
N PHE A 494 17.14 -12.58 -11.71
CA PHE A 494 16.38 -12.23 -12.90
C PHE A 494 15.95 -10.75 -12.87
N PRO A 495 16.27 -9.91 -13.86
CA PRO A 495 15.89 -8.50 -13.86
C PRO A 495 14.48 -8.27 -14.43
N PRO A 496 13.80 -7.16 -14.07
CA PRO A 496 12.51 -6.82 -14.65
C PRO A 496 12.66 -6.40 -16.13
N GLY A 497 11.70 -6.79 -16.97
CA GLY A 497 11.67 -6.50 -18.41
C GLY A 497 12.54 -7.42 -19.27
N ALA A 498 13.05 -8.53 -18.74
CA ALA A 498 13.90 -9.47 -19.47
C ALA A 498 13.12 -10.56 -20.22
N VAL A 499 13.74 -11.10 -21.28
CA VAL A 499 13.27 -12.30 -21.98
C VAL A 499 13.78 -13.53 -21.25
N MET A 500 12.87 -14.30 -20.66
CA MET A 500 13.21 -15.52 -19.93
C MET A 500 13.47 -16.67 -20.91
N VAL A 501 14.67 -17.25 -20.86
CA VAL A 501 15.03 -18.43 -21.67
C VAL A 501 15.29 -19.61 -20.74
N ALA A 502 14.63 -20.74 -20.97
CA ALA A 502 14.81 -21.94 -20.15
C ALA A 502 14.78 -23.23 -20.98
N ARG A 503 15.41 -24.30 -20.47
CA ARG A 503 15.36 -25.61 -21.15
C ARG A 503 13.95 -26.18 -21.24
N SER A 504 13.17 -26.05 -20.17
CA SER A 504 11.81 -26.60 -20.08
C SER A 504 10.85 -25.63 -19.41
N ALA A 505 9.59 -25.65 -19.83
CA ALA A 505 8.51 -24.79 -19.35
C ALA A 505 7.95 -25.20 -17.98
N ARG A 506 8.84 -25.36 -16.98
CA ARG A 506 8.48 -25.86 -15.65
C ARG A 506 7.66 -24.83 -14.84
N PRO A 507 6.65 -25.25 -14.06
CA PRO A 507 5.83 -24.35 -13.22
C PRO A 507 6.63 -23.52 -12.20
N ARG A 508 7.80 -24.01 -11.79
CA ARG A 508 8.70 -23.30 -10.85
C ARG A 508 9.15 -21.93 -11.35
N TRP A 509 9.07 -21.68 -12.66
CA TRP A 509 9.44 -20.39 -13.28
C TRP A 509 8.31 -19.36 -13.29
N ALA A 510 7.09 -19.76 -12.88
CA ALA A 510 5.95 -18.85 -12.79
C ALA A 510 6.21 -17.55 -11.97
N PRO A 511 6.99 -17.54 -10.86
CA PRO A 511 7.32 -16.29 -10.15
C PRO A 511 8.05 -15.26 -11.01
N LEU A 512 8.76 -15.69 -12.06
CA LEU A 512 9.53 -14.81 -12.94
C LEU A 512 8.68 -14.16 -14.02
N LEU A 513 7.50 -14.72 -14.34
CA LEU A 513 6.64 -14.22 -15.40
C LEU A 513 6.26 -12.76 -15.16
N SER A 514 5.93 -12.37 -13.93
CA SER A 514 5.59 -10.98 -13.61
C SER A 514 6.72 -9.97 -13.83
N ARG A 515 7.96 -10.45 -14.01
CA ARG A 515 9.14 -9.66 -14.31
C ARG A 515 9.60 -9.85 -15.76
N ALA A 516 9.12 -10.87 -16.46
CA ALA A 516 9.53 -11.18 -17.82
C ALA A 516 8.68 -10.42 -18.83
N CYS A 517 9.28 -9.95 -19.92
CA CYS A 517 8.55 -9.37 -21.05
C CYS A 517 8.18 -10.43 -22.10
N ALA A 518 8.92 -11.54 -22.18
CA ALA A 518 8.61 -12.70 -23.02
C ALA A 518 9.27 -13.97 -22.47
N VAL A 519 8.83 -15.14 -22.95
CA VAL A 519 9.36 -16.46 -22.56
C VAL A 519 9.72 -17.31 -23.78
N ILE A 520 10.90 -17.94 -23.75
CA ILE A 520 11.35 -18.91 -24.74
C ILE A 520 11.76 -20.21 -24.04
N THR A 521 11.28 -21.36 -24.51
CA THR A 521 11.76 -22.67 -24.02
C THR A 521 12.06 -23.68 -25.13
N GLU A 522 13.07 -24.52 -24.90
CA GLU A 522 13.41 -25.63 -25.83
C GLU A 522 12.43 -26.79 -25.76
N HIS A 523 11.83 -27.02 -24.59
CA HIS A 523 10.80 -28.02 -24.36
C HIS A 523 9.59 -27.38 -23.68
N GLY A 524 8.40 -27.84 -24.06
CA GLY A 524 7.15 -27.39 -23.47
C GLY A 524 6.00 -27.50 -24.46
N SER A 525 4.78 -27.60 -23.94
CA SER A 525 3.56 -27.63 -24.76
C SER A 525 2.74 -26.38 -24.48
N SER A 526 1.92 -25.96 -25.44
CA SER A 526 0.88 -24.93 -25.22
C SER A 526 -0.14 -25.36 -24.16
N ALA A 527 -0.21 -26.66 -23.86
CA ALA A 527 -1.03 -27.27 -22.82
C ALA A 527 -0.43 -27.20 -21.41
N GLY A 528 0.87 -26.89 -21.29
CA GLY A 528 1.58 -26.90 -20.01
C GLY A 528 1.11 -25.80 -19.06
N HIS A 529 1.35 -25.99 -17.77
CA HIS A 529 0.98 -25.01 -16.74
C HIS A 529 1.59 -23.62 -16.97
N LEU A 530 2.88 -23.55 -17.32
CA LEU A 530 3.54 -22.26 -17.58
C LEU A 530 2.92 -21.53 -18.78
N ALA A 531 2.44 -22.26 -19.80
CA ALA A 531 1.72 -21.67 -20.93
C ALA A 531 0.39 -21.03 -20.49
N CYS A 532 -0.36 -21.72 -19.63
CA CYS A 532 -1.59 -21.19 -19.06
C CYS A 532 -1.34 -19.89 -18.30
N VAL A 533 -0.32 -19.87 -17.44
CA VAL A 533 0.01 -18.67 -16.66
C VAL A 533 0.53 -17.55 -17.58
N ALA A 534 1.37 -17.84 -18.57
CA ALA A 534 1.84 -16.82 -19.52
C ALA A 534 0.68 -16.12 -20.25
N ARG A 535 -0.34 -16.88 -20.70
CA ARG A 535 -1.56 -16.34 -21.31
C ARG A 535 -2.36 -15.46 -20.35
N GLU A 536 -2.48 -15.85 -19.09
CA GLU A 536 -3.19 -15.06 -18.08
C GLU A 536 -2.51 -13.71 -17.78
N TYR A 537 -1.18 -13.67 -17.89
CA TYR A 537 -0.39 -12.44 -17.72
C TYR A 537 -0.26 -11.64 -19.03
N GLY A 538 -0.75 -12.17 -20.16
CA GLY A 538 -0.59 -11.56 -21.49
C GLY A 538 0.86 -11.47 -21.94
N ILE A 539 1.73 -12.36 -21.45
CA ILE A 539 3.16 -12.37 -21.78
C ILE A 539 3.36 -13.26 -23.01
N PRO A 540 3.98 -12.75 -24.09
CA PRO A 540 4.37 -13.56 -25.24
C PRO A 540 5.23 -14.75 -24.84
N ALA A 541 4.85 -15.95 -25.28
CA ALA A 541 5.57 -17.17 -24.94
C ALA A 541 5.66 -18.13 -26.12
N LEU A 542 6.90 -18.53 -26.45
CA LEU A 542 7.22 -19.45 -27.53
C LEU A 542 7.95 -20.68 -26.98
N PHE A 543 7.31 -21.84 -27.05
CA PHE A 543 7.83 -23.10 -26.48
C PHE A 543 8.26 -24.07 -27.57
N SER A 544 9.00 -25.12 -27.20
CA SER A 544 9.51 -26.11 -28.16
C SER A 544 10.35 -25.51 -29.28
N VAL A 545 11.17 -24.49 -28.96
CA VAL A 545 12.10 -23.84 -29.90
C VAL A 545 13.44 -24.58 -29.88
N PRO A 546 13.81 -25.33 -30.94
CA PRO A 546 15.07 -26.07 -30.97
C PRO A 546 16.28 -25.15 -30.82
N ASP A 547 17.31 -25.63 -30.11
CA ASP A 547 18.60 -24.96 -29.94
C ASP A 547 18.56 -23.55 -29.33
N ALA A 548 17.45 -23.17 -28.71
CA ALA A 548 17.27 -21.82 -28.15
C ALA A 548 18.35 -21.47 -27.11
N LEU A 549 18.75 -22.41 -26.25
CA LEU A 549 19.82 -22.14 -25.28
C LEU A 549 21.17 -21.93 -25.97
N THR A 550 21.46 -22.72 -27.00
CA THR A 550 22.72 -22.63 -27.75
C THR A 550 22.85 -21.29 -28.46
N VAL A 551 21.79 -20.84 -29.13
CA VAL A 551 21.78 -19.60 -29.92
C VAL A 551 21.70 -18.35 -29.03
N LEU A 552 20.97 -18.41 -27.91
CA LEU A 552 20.71 -17.23 -27.06
C LEU A 552 21.72 -17.07 -25.91
N SER A 553 22.49 -18.10 -25.54
CA SER A 553 23.54 -17.96 -24.51
C SER A 553 24.58 -16.86 -24.84
N PRO A 554 25.12 -16.78 -26.07
CA PRO A 554 26.03 -15.70 -26.44
C PRO A 554 25.40 -14.31 -26.40
N MET A 555 24.07 -14.21 -26.60
CA MET A 555 23.35 -12.93 -26.54
C MET A 555 23.28 -12.40 -25.11
N GLN A 556 23.07 -13.28 -24.12
CA GLN A 556 23.12 -12.91 -22.71
C GLN A 556 24.51 -12.42 -22.29
N GLU A 557 25.57 -13.13 -22.68
CA GLU A 557 26.97 -12.75 -22.35
C GLU A 557 27.35 -11.37 -22.91
N GLN A 558 26.69 -10.96 -24.00
CA GLN A 558 26.87 -9.67 -24.66
C GLN A 558 25.81 -8.62 -24.23
N GLU A 559 24.98 -8.95 -23.24
CA GLU A 559 23.87 -8.11 -22.74
C GLU A 559 22.94 -7.60 -23.86
N ARG A 560 22.72 -8.44 -24.89
CA ARG A 560 21.93 -8.06 -26.07
C ARG A 560 20.44 -8.24 -25.84
N VAL A 561 19.69 -7.32 -26.45
CA VAL A 561 18.24 -7.37 -26.56
C VAL A 561 17.83 -8.28 -27.72
N VAL A 562 16.76 -9.04 -27.52
CA VAL A 562 16.08 -9.80 -28.58
C VAL A 562 14.60 -9.40 -28.62
N THR A 563 13.99 -9.59 -29.78
CA THR A 563 12.54 -9.45 -29.95
C THR A 563 11.93 -10.83 -30.16
N VAL A 564 10.94 -11.18 -29.36
CA VAL A 564 10.19 -12.43 -29.46
C VAL A 564 8.85 -12.12 -30.11
N ASP A 565 8.59 -12.74 -31.25
CA ASP A 565 7.29 -12.74 -31.94
C ASP A 565 6.67 -14.13 -31.75
N ALA A 566 5.78 -14.26 -30.77
CA ALA A 566 5.13 -15.54 -30.51
C ALA A 566 4.07 -15.86 -31.56
N ASP A 567 3.44 -14.85 -32.16
CA ASP A 567 2.37 -15.03 -33.15
C ASP A 567 2.89 -15.68 -34.43
N HIS A 568 4.08 -15.29 -34.87
CA HIS A 568 4.73 -15.84 -36.07
C HIS A 568 5.81 -16.89 -35.77
N GLY A 569 6.06 -17.18 -34.49
CA GLY A 569 7.08 -18.16 -34.07
C GLY A 569 8.50 -17.77 -34.47
N ALA A 570 8.87 -16.50 -34.27
CA ALA A 570 10.16 -15.96 -34.68
C ALA A 570 10.85 -15.20 -33.54
N VAL A 571 12.18 -15.26 -33.49
CA VAL A 571 13.00 -14.48 -32.56
C VAL A 571 14.02 -13.69 -33.36
N PHE A 572 14.07 -12.38 -33.14
CA PHE A 572 14.95 -11.45 -33.86
C PHE A 572 16.04 -10.88 -32.95
N SER A 573 17.19 -10.53 -33.54
CA SER A 573 18.24 -9.80 -32.83
C SER A 573 17.87 -8.32 -32.72
N GLY A 574 18.04 -7.72 -31.54
CA GLY A 574 17.72 -6.32 -31.28
C GLY A 574 16.23 -6.07 -31.06
N GLN A 575 15.87 -4.79 -30.97
CA GLN A 575 14.49 -4.33 -30.81
C GLN A 575 13.87 -4.07 -32.18
N VAL A 576 12.82 -4.82 -32.52
CA VAL A 576 12.10 -4.70 -33.80
C VAL A 576 10.75 -4.02 -33.53
N GLU A 577 10.74 -2.69 -33.58
CA GLU A 577 9.60 -1.85 -33.15
C GLU A 577 8.28 -2.17 -33.87
N ILE A 578 8.34 -2.60 -35.13
CA ILE A 578 7.14 -2.90 -35.91
C ILE A 578 6.41 -4.16 -35.43
N VAL A 579 7.15 -5.07 -34.79
CA VAL A 579 6.64 -6.32 -34.21
C VAL A 579 6.09 -6.05 -32.81
N THR A 580 6.64 -5.08 -32.07
CA THR A 580 6.24 -4.76 -30.68
C THR A 580 5.11 -3.74 -30.55
N ARG A 581 4.35 -3.43 -31.61
CA ARG A 581 3.21 -2.49 -31.54
C ARG A 581 1.99 -3.14 -30.86
N ARG A 582 2.10 -3.46 -29.57
CA ARG A 582 0.96 -3.63 -28.64
C ARG A 582 1.39 -3.16 -27.26
N GLY A 583 0.52 -2.39 -26.61
CA GLY A 583 0.79 -1.70 -25.37
C GLY A 583 1.05 -2.64 -24.18
N PRO A 584 1.59 -2.09 -23.06
CA PRO A 584 1.83 -2.86 -21.85
C PRO A 584 0.54 -3.52 -21.33
N ALA A 585 0.65 -4.76 -20.85
CA ALA A 585 -0.45 -5.47 -20.22
C ALA A 585 -1.01 -4.63 -19.05
N GLN A 586 -2.34 -4.44 -19.05
CA GLN A 586 -3.05 -3.73 -17.99
C GLN A 586 -2.71 -4.32 -16.60
N GLY A 587 -2.57 -3.44 -15.60
CA GLY A 587 -2.29 -3.82 -14.22
C GLY A 587 -3.36 -4.77 -13.66
N VAL A 588 -2.97 -6.04 -13.49
CA VAL A 588 -3.83 -7.18 -13.12
C VAL A 588 -4.54 -7.03 -11.77
N LEU A 589 -4.17 -6.04 -10.95
CA LEU A 589 -4.80 -5.78 -9.65
C LEU A 589 -6.12 -5.00 -9.71
N PHE A 590 -6.39 -4.25 -10.78
CA PHE A 590 -7.61 -3.44 -10.84
C PHE A 590 -8.84 -4.35 -10.82
N GLY A 591 -9.77 -4.09 -9.89
CA GLY A 591 -10.96 -4.93 -9.69
C GLY A 591 -10.74 -6.23 -8.91
N SER A 592 -9.50 -6.56 -8.50
CA SER A 592 -9.20 -7.71 -7.63
C SER A 592 -9.79 -7.59 -6.22
N ALA A 593 -9.81 -8.69 -5.45
CA ALA A 593 -10.30 -8.69 -4.07
C ALA A 593 -9.48 -7.76 -3.15
N VAL A 594 -8.17 -7.68 -3.35
CA VAL A 594 -7.29 -6.74 -2.63
C VAL A 594 -7.62 -5.29 -3.00
N HIS A 595 -7.84 -4.99 -4.28
CA HIS A 595 -8.23 -3.66 -4.73
C HIS A 595 -9.61 -3.24 -4.20
N GLN A 596 -10.61 -4.12 -4.27
CA GLN A 596 -11.94 -3.85 -3.71
C GLN A 596 -11.88 -3.61 -2.19
N CYS A 597 -11.02 -4.35 -1.50
CA CYS A 597 -10.79 -4.15 -0.07
C CYS A 597 -10.15 -2.77 0.19
N LEU A 598 -9.16 -2.35 -0.61
CA LEU A 598 -8.57 -1.02 -0.53
C LEU A 598 -9.63 0.07 -0.74
N GLU A 599 -10.46 -0.03 -1.78
CA GLU A 599 -11.54 0.94 -2.04
C GLU A 599 -12.48 1.06 -0.84
N THR A 600 -12.93 -0.08 -0.30
CA THR A 600 -13.84 -0.09 0.85
C THR A 600 -13.17 0.48 2.12
N VAL A 601 -11.87 0.26 2.31
CA VAL A 601 -11.12 0.88 3.41
C VAL A 601 -11.01 2.39 3.22
N LEU A 602 -10.72 2.85 2.00
CA LEU A 602 -10.62 4.27 1.67
C LEU A 602 -11.92 5.01 1.95
N GLU A 603 -13.09 4.42 1.64
CA GLU A 603 -14.42 5.00 1.95
C GLU A 603 -14.59 5.39 3.44
N HIS A 604 -13.96 4.66 4.36
CA HIS A 604 -14.01 4.94 5.80
C HIS A 604 -12.90 5.89 6.28
N LEU A 605 -11.85 6.10 5.48
CA LEU A 605 -10.65 6.82 5.90
C LEU A 605 -10.50 8.20 5.25
N THR A 606 -10.69 8.33 3.94
CA THR A 606 -10.27 9.51 3.17
C THR A 606 -11.34 10.57 2.86
N PRO A 607 -12.64 10.25 2.67
CA PRO A 607 -13.61 11.28 2.30
C PRO A 607 -13.71 12.37 3.37
N LEU A 608 -13.73 13.64 2.96
CA LEU A 608 -13.89 14.79 3.84
C LEU A 608 -15.32 15.34 3.73
N HIS A 609 -16.10 15.16 4.79
CA HIS A 609 -17.47 15.65 4.92
C HIS A 609 -17.56 16.93 5.77
N LEU A 610 -16.56 17.18 6.61
CA LEU A 610 -16.46 18.37 7.48
C LEU A 610 -15.62 19.48 6.84
N ASP A 611 -16.19 20.19 5.87
CA ASP A 611 -15.53 21.25 5.11
C ASP A 611 -15.60 22.64 5.79
N ASN A 612 -16.75 22.98 6.37
CA ASN A 612 -17.01 24.29 6.96
C ASN A 612 -16.93 24.29 8.51
N PRO A 613 -15.91 24.92 9.12
CA PRO A 613 -15.75 24.98 10.58
C PRO A 613 -16.79 25.86 11.30
N ASP A 614 -17.44 26.79 10.59
CA ASP A 614 -18.46 27.68 11.16
C ASP A 614 -19.87 27.07 11.11
N ALA A 615 -20.03 25.91 10.47
CA ALA A 615 -21.32 25.24 10.35
C ALA A 615 -21.70 24.50 11.64
N ARG A 616 -23.01 24.46 11.97
CA ARG A 616 -23.52 23.66 13.10
C ARG A 616 -23.28 22.16 12.95
N SER A 617 -23.06 21.70 11.72
CA SER A 617 -22.69 20.31 11.42
C SER A 617 -21.26 19.98 11.82
N PHE A 618 -20.40 20.96 12.10
CA PHE A 618 -19.03 20.76 12.56
C PHE A 618 -19.01 20.32 14.03
N ALA A 619 -19.29 19.05 14.26
CA ALA A 619 -19.45 18.45 15.58
C ALA A 619 -18.85 17.04 15.65
N PRO A 620 -18.39 16.58 16.83
CA PRO A 620 -17.75 15.25 17.01
C PRO A 620 -18.59 14.08 16.50
N ASN A 621 -19.90 14.16 16.71
CA ASN A 621 -20.86 13.10 16.36
C ASN A 621 -21.16 13.03 14.85
N ASN A 622 -20.70 14.02 14.08
CA ASN A 622 -20.83 14.05 12.63
C ASN A 622 -19.56 13.63 11.90
N CYS A 623 -18.49 13.28 12.62
CA CYS A 623 -17.28 12.72 12.02
C CYS A 623 -17.58 11.30 11.52
N ARG A 624 -17.63 11.11 10.20
CA ARG A 624 -17.95 9.82 9.57
C ARG A 624 -16.71 9.04 9.14
N THR A 625 -15.65 9.76 8.81
CA THR A 625 -14.38 9.19 8.35
C THR A 625 -13.23 9.57 9.26
N LEU A 626 -12.08 8.91 9.09
CA LEU A 626 -10.87 9.34 9.78
C LEU A 626 -10.50 10.78 9.41
N HIS A 627 -10.56 11.15 8.13
CA HIS A 627 -10.25 12.51 7.67
C HIS A 627 -11.14 13.57 8.34
N ASP A 628 -12.43 13.29 8.57
CA ASP A 628 -13.31 14.17 9.35
C ASP A 628 -12.80 14.38 10.78
N VAL A 629 -12.38 13.30 11.45
CA VAL A 629 -11.80 13.36 12.80
C VAL A 629 -10.51 14.18 12.80
N LEU A 630 -9.62 13.98 11.82
CA LEU A 630 -8.37 14.75 11.70
C LEU A 630 -8.67 16.25 11.53
N ARG A 631 -9.58 16.59 10.60
CA ARG A 631 -9.98 17.97 10.32
C ARG A 631 -10.60 18.65 11.54
N TYR A 632 -11.51 17.95 12.24
CA TYR A 632 -12.13 18.45 13.46
C TYR A 632 -11.11 18.69 14.57
N CYS A 633 -10.24 17.70 14.82
CA CYS A 633 -9.21 17.79 15.85
C CYS A 633 -8.22 18.93 15.58
N HIS A 634 -7.80 19.11 14.32
CA HIS A 634 -6.92 20.20 13.93
C HIS A 634 -7.58 21.57 14.19
N GLU A 635 -8.81 21.77 13.73
CA GLU A 635 -9.52 23.05 13.90
C GLU A 635 -9.75 23.39 15.38
N MET A 636 -10.20 22.42 16.18
CA MET A 636 -10.41 22.64 17.62
C MET A 636 -9.08 22.79 18.37
N GLY A 637 -8.04 22.06 18.01
CA GLY A 637 -6.71 22.24 18.57
C GLY A 637 -6.20 23.68 18.38
N VAL A 638 -6.35 24.22 17.17
CA VAL A 638 -6.01 25.63 16.88
C VAL A 638 -6.87 26.59 17.71
N ARG A 639 -8.19 26.36 17.75
CA ARG A 639 -9.11 27.22 18.51
C ARG A 639 -8.82 27.26 20.01
N GLU A 640 -8.56 26.12 20.64
CA GLU A 640 -8.29 26.00 22.08
C GLU A 640 -6.91 26.53 22.48
N MET A 641 -5.95 26.43 21.57
CA MET A 641 -4.62 27.00 21.77
C MET A 641 -4.68 28.54 21.70
N PHE A 642 -5.41 29.11 20.73
CA PHE A 642 -5.32 30.55 20.41
C PHE A 642 -6.56 31.40 20.78
N GLY A 643 -7.57 30.82 21.43
CA GLY A 643 -8.86 31.45 21.79
C GLY A 643 -8.81 32.58 22.85
N ALA A 644 -9.98 33.17 23.14
CA ALA A 644 -10.12 34.39 23.96
C ALA A 644 -10.11 34.18 25.49
N GLU A 645 -10.52 33.00 25.98
CA GLU A 645 -10.60 32.69 27.42
C GLU A 645 -9.24 32.70 28.16
N PRO A 646 -8.17 32.05 27.67
CA PRO A 646 -6.86 32.09 28.35
C PRO A 646 -6.30 33.52 28.48
N ARG A 647 -6.68 34.43 27.57
CA ARG A 647 -6.24 35.85 27.59
C ARG A 647 -6.89 36.64 28.73
N THR A 648 -8.19 36.43 28.95
CA THR A 648 -9.00 37.24 29.88
C THR A 648 -8.65 36.99 31.35
N ALA A 649 -8.20 35.76 31.68
CA ALA A 649 -7.77 35.40 33.03
C ALA A 649 -6.43 36.04 33.43
N LEU A 650 -5.48 36.18 32.49
CA LEU A 650 -4.17 36.80 32.73
C LEU A 650 -4.21 38.34 32.76
N GLU A 651 -5.16 38.97 32.05
CA GLU A 651 -5.29 40.44 31.96
C GLU A 651 -5.67 41.14 33.28
N ARG A 652 -6.34 40.46 34.21
CA ARG A 652 -7.00 41.11 35.38
C ARG A 652 -6.06 41.54 36.52
N GLY A 653 -4.73 41.39 36.42
CA GLY A 653 -3.84 41.91 37.48
C GLY A 653 -2.31 41.79 37.35
N VAL A 654 -1.76 41.25 36.26
CA VAL A 654 -0.33 40.85 36.20
C VAL A 654 0.49 41.57 35.12
N SER A 655 -0.16 42.19 34.11
CA SER A 655 0.54 42.84 33.00
C SER A 655 1.23 44.15 33.41
N ARG A 656 2.50 44.33 33.02
CA ARG A 656 3.27 45.57 33.19
C ARG A 656 3.63 46.16 31.82
N ARG A 657 3.47 47.46 31.61
CA ARG A 657 3.81 48.10 30.33
C ARG A 657 5.32 48.22 30.16
N LEU A 658 5.87 47.70 29.06
CA LEU A 658 7.29 47.82 28.71
C LEU A 658 7.65 49.27 28.38
N VAL A 659 8.78 49.73 28.90
CA VAL A 659 9.35 51.07 28.65
C VAL A 659 10.71 50.88 28.02
N ASP A 660 10.86 51.27 26.75
CA ASP A 660 12.08 51.07 25.96
C ASP A 660 12.24 52.09 24.80
N GLY A 661 11.61 53.26 24.92
CA GLY A 661 11.73 54.34 23.91
C GLY A 661 11.09 54.07 22.54
N VAL A 662 10.50 52.89 22.30
CA VAL A 662 9.79 52.56 21.05
C VAL A 662 8.38 53.21 21.03
N PRO A 663 7.88 53.72 19.88
CA PRO A 663 6.57 54.38 19.79
C PRO A 663 5.36 53.49 20.14
N LEU A 664 5.49 52.18 19.98
CA LEU A 664 4.43 51.20 20.21
C LEU A 664 4.43 50.71 21.65
N GLN A 665 3.23 50.56 22.22
CA GLN A 665 3.06 50.08 23.59
C GLN A 665 2.95 48.56 23.62
N TYR A 666 3.82 47.93 24.41
CA TYR A 666 3.81 46.49 24.71
C TYR A 666 3.62 46.27 26.21
N TRP A 667 2.98 45.15 26.57
CA TRP A 667 2.77 44.73 27.96
C TRP A 667 3.43 43.39 28.19
N VAL A 668 4.21 43.26 29.26
CA VAL A 668 4.87 42.02 29.64
C VAL A 668 4.14 41.39 30.81
N VAL A 669 3.90 40.09 30.70
CA VAL A 669 3.39 39.24 31.76
C VAL A 669 4.46 38.19 32.03
N ASP A 670 5.11 38.32 33.19
CA ASP A 670 6.11 37.36 33.64
C ASP A 670 5.41 36.11 34.17
N LEU A 671 5.68 34.98 33.52
CA LEU A 671 5.20 33.65 33.81
C LEU A 671 6.19 32.82 34.63
N GLU A 672 7.48 33.15 34.72
CA GLU A 672 8.45 32.45 35.59
C GLU A 672 9.86 32.98 35.30
N ASN A 673 10.42 33.79 36.21
CA ASN A 673 11.80 34.27 36.13
C ASN A 673 12.18 34.93 34.79
N GLY A 674 11.19 35.42 34.02
CA GLY A 674 11.40 36.10 32.74
C GLY A 674 11.83 37.56 32.93
N LEU A 675 11.59 38.13 34.12
CA LEU A 675 12.08 39.43 34.55
C LEU A 675 13.03 39.29 35.76
N ALA A 676 13.99 40.19 35.88
CA ALA A 676 14.79 40.35 37.09
C ALA A 676 13.91 40.78 38.27
N THR A 677 14.20 40.28 39.48
CA THR A 677 13.47 40.67 40.70
C THR A 677 13.63 42.17 40.95
N ALA A 678 12.51 42.90 40.94
CA ALA A 678 12.49 44.33 41.26
C ALA A 678 13.00 44.56 42.70
N ASP A 679 13.73 45.67 42.88
CA ASP A 679 14.31 46.10 44.16
C ASP A 679 13.27 46.06 45.31
N PRO A 680 13.54 45.34 46.41
CA PRO A 680 12.62 45.21 47.55
C PRO A 680 12.33 46.53 48.29
N SER A 681 12.99 47.64 47.94
CA SER A 681 12.81 48.95 48.57
C SER A 681 11.67 49.82 48.00
N SER A 682 10.98 49.42 46.92
CA SER A 682 9.87 50.20 46.34
C SER A 682 8.54 50.03 47.14
N PRO A 683 7.95 51.08 47.75
CA PRO A 683 6.83 50.96 48.70
C PRO A 683 5.44 50.70 48.09
N ASP A 684 5.31 50.36 46.81
CA ASP A 684 4.00 50.11 46.21
C ASP A 684 4.03 48.90 45.25
N GLY A 685 3.38 47.82 45.67
CA GLY A 685 3.42 46.49 45.04
C GLY A 685 2.62 46.36 43.74
N ARG A 686 2.57 47.41 42.91
CA ARG A 686 1.96 47.44 41.57
C ARG A 686 2.72 48.41 40.67
N GLN A 687 3.95 48.10 40.31
CA GLN A 687 4.61 48.81 39.21
C GLN A 687 3.86 48.50 37.91
N LYS A 688 3.19 49.52 37.34
CA LYS A 688 2.44 49.42 36.08
C LYS A 688 3.37 49.39 34.85
N THR A 689 4.67 49.56 35.04
CA THR A 689 5.69 49.63 33.99
C THR A 689 6.90 48.75 34.31
N VAL A 690 7.59 48.27 33.28
CA VAL A 690 8.86 47.51 33.34
C VAL A 690 9.83 48.13 32.36
N ASP A 691 11.05 48.38 32.82
CA ASP A 691 12.17 48.76 31.96
C ASP A 691 12.71 47.53 31.21
N PHE A 692 13.05 47.68 29.93
CA PHE A 692 13.56 46.57 29.11
C PHE A 692 14.85 45.94 29.67
N SER A 693 15.69 46.72 30.35
CA SER A 693 16.92 46.21 31.01
C SER A 693 16.66 45.10 32.05
N LEU A 694 15.42 44.98 32.54
CA LEU A 694 15.00 43.96 33.50
C LEU A 694 14.57 42.65 32.83
N VAL A 695 14.50 42.57 31.50
CA VAL A 695 14.11 41.34 30.79
C VAL A 695 15.25 40.33 30.81
N ARG A 696 14.94 39.09 31.20
CA ARG A 696 15.87 37.94 31.29
C ARG A 696 15.44 36.73 30.45
N SER A 697 14.28 36.81 29.80
CA SER A 697 13.80 35.79 28.88
C SER A 697 14.65 35.74 27.61
N ARG A 698 15.43 34.66 27.42
CA ARG A 698 16.25 34.44 26.23
C ARG A 698 15.45 34.60 24.92
N PRO A 699 14.28 33.97 24.76
CA PRO A 699 13.51 34.13 23.52
C PRO A 699 12.90 35.52 23.35
N MET A 700 12.45 36.19 24.41
CA MET A 700 11.94 37.56 24.29
C MET A 700 13.05 38.51 23.84
N LEU A 701 14.25 38.39 24.40
CA LEU A 701 15.39 39.24 24.04
C LEU A 701 15.72 39.09 22.54
N ALA A 702 15.89 37.85 22.06
CA ALA A 702 16.15 37.59 20.64
C ALA A 702 15.03 38.12 19.73
N LEU A 703 13.77 37.89 20.10
CA LEU A 703 12.63 38.38 19.32
C LEU A 703 12.61 39.92 19.28
N TRP A 704 12.84 40.57 20.42
CA TRP A 704 12.81 42.02 20.57
C TRP A 704 14.00 42.73 19.89
N GLU A 705 15.19 42.12 19.92
CA GLU A 705 16.36 42.55 19.15
C GLU A 705 16.03 42.59 17.65
N GLY A 706 15.41 41.53 17.14
CA GLY A 706 14.94 41.47 15.75
C GLY A 706 13.94 42.57 15.38
N MET A 707 12.97 42.82 16.27
CA MET A 707 11.97 43.89 16.08
C MET A 707 12.59 45.29 16.06
N ARG A 708 13.76 45.49 16.70
CA ARG A 708 14.46 46.77 16.79
C ARG A 708 15.62 46.93 15.81
N ALA A 709 16.06 45.84 15.17
CA ALA A 709 17.27 45.82 14.37
C ALA A 709 17.25 46.85 13.22
N ILE A 710 16.08 47.04 12.59
CA ILE A 710 15.87 48.02 11.54
C ILE A 710 14.66 48.87 11.89
N SER A 711 14.85 50.20 11.92
CA SER A 711 13.79 51.15 12.22
C SER A 711 12.69 51.10 11.16
N TRP A 712 11.45 50.99 11.60
CA TRP A 712 10.29 51.05 10.70
C TRP A 712 9.99 52.51 10.32
N GLU A 713 10.18 52.86 9.04
CA GLU A 713 10.04 54.23 8.53
C GLU A 713 8.58 54.69 8.35
N GLY A 714 7.60 53.84 8.68
CA GLY A 714 6.18 54.12 8.53
C GLY A 714 5.51 53.28 7.44
N PRO A 715 4.18 53.43 7.26
CA PRO A 715 3.46 52.70 6.23
C PRO A 715 3.95 53.13 4.84
N PRO A 716 4.14 52.19 3.90
CA PRO A 716 4.59 52.54 2.55
C PRO A 716 3.53 53.40 1.83
N ALA A 717 3.97 54.32 0.97
CA ALA A 717 3.07 55.22 0.24
C ALA A 717 2.04 54.43 -0.59
N VAL A 718 0.76 54.62 -0.28
CA VAL A 718 -0.36 53.88 -0.89
C VAL A 718 -0.76 54.54 -2.20
N ASP A 719 -1.08 53.74 -3.22
CA ASP A 719 -1.70 54.22 -4.46
C ASP A 719 -3.13 54.72 -4.21
N ALA A 720 -3.68 55.56 -5.11
CA ALA A 720 -5.04 56.09 -4.98
C ALA A 720 -6.10 54.98 -4.86
N GLY A 721 -5.83 53.78 -5.39
CA GLY A 721 -6.68 52.59 -5.28
C GLY A 721 -6.70 51.96 -3.89
N GLY A 722 -5.55 51.83 -3.21
CA GLY A 722 -5.47 51.29 -1.86
C GLY A 722 -6.16 52.20 -0.83
N LEU A 723 -6.11 53.53 -0.99
CA LEU A 723 -6.79 54.46 -0.08
C LEU A 723 -8.33 54.33 -0.12
N VAL A 724 -8.90 54.10 -1.31
CA VAL A 724 -10.34 53.88 -1.52
C VAL A 724 -10.81 52.56 -0.88
N SER A 725 -10.02 51.50 -0.98
CA SER A 725 -10.35 50.20 -0.35
C SER A 725 -10.44 50.28 1.19
N ILE A 726 -9.63 51.14 1.81
CA ILE A 726 -9.65 51.38 3.25
C ILE A 726 -10.92 52.17 3.63
N MET A 727 -11.27 53.22 2.88
CA MET A 727 -12.46 54.03 3.13
C MET A 727 -13.78 53.25 2.99
N VAL A 728 -13.89 52.38 1.97
CA VAL A 728 -15.09 51.54 1.76
C VAL A 728 -15.27 50.53 2.90
N ARG A 729 -14.17 49.96 3.42
CA ARG A 729 -14.22 49.02 4.56
C ARG A 729 -14.59 49.70 5.87
N SER A 730 -14.05 50.88 6.15
CA SER A 730 -14.43 51.67 7.34
C SER A 730 -15.90 52.08 7.36
N ALA A 731 -16.56 52.20 6.20
CA ALA A 731 -17.99 52.49 6.09
C ALA A 731 -18.91 51.27 6.33
N SER A 732 -18.37 50.05 6.27
CA SER A 732 -19.13 48.79 6.29
C SER A 732 -19.20 48.13 7.68
N ASP A 733 -18.40 48.60 8.64
CA ASP A 733 -18.32 48.06 10.00
C ASP A 733 -18.22 49.23 11.01
N PRO A 734 -19.28 49.49 11.81
CA PRO A 734 -19.35 50.65 12.73
C PRO A 734 -18.29 50.65 13.84
N GLY A 735 -17.57 49.55 14.07
CA GLY A 735 -16.42 49.48 14.99
C GLY A 735 -15.14 50.13 14.45
N LEU A 736 -15.15 50.62 13.19
CA LEU A 736 -13.97 51.05 12.43
C LEU A 736 -13.96 52.55 12.05
N ALA A 737 -14.83 53.37 12.62
CA ALA A 737 -14.83 54.82 12.41
C ALA A 737 -13.75 55.51 13.28
N GLU A 738 -12.91 56.37 12.69
CA GLU A 738 -11.98 57.22 13.44
C GLU A 738 -12.77 58.12 14.42
N GLY A 739 -12.57 57.88 15.72
CA GLY A 739 -13.26 58.58 16.80
C GLY A 739 -14.33 57.78 17.54
N ALA A 740 -14.68 56.57 17.10
CA ALA A 740 -15.55 55.68 17.88
C ALA A 740 -14.79 55.07 19.06
N ALA A 741 -15.34 55.19 20.28
CA ALA A 741 -14.79 54.55 21.47
C ALA A 741 -14.93 53.02 21.36
N CYS A 742 -13.86 52.35 20.94
CA CYS A 742 -13.82 50.89 20.88
C CYS A 742 -13.64 50.32 22.31
N PRO A 743 -14.52 49.43 22.80
CA PRO A 743 -14.46 48.96 24.20
C PRO A 743 -13.21 48.12 24.53
N TYR A 744 -12.40 47.73 23.54
CA TYR A 744 -11.15 47.00 23.73
C TYR A 744 -10.06 47.51 22.80
N ALA A 745 -9.24 48.45 23.29
CA ALA A 745 -7.88 48.61 22.77
C ALA A 745 -7.11 47.31 23.06
N VAL A 746 -7.10 46.35 22.13
CA VAL A 746 -6.32 45.12 22.26
C VAL A 746 -4.84 45.52 22.32
N ARG A 747 -4.22 45.24 23.46
CA ARG A 747 -2.83 45.58 23.77
C ARG A 747 -1.88 44.57 23.13
N ASN A 748 -0.68 44.99 22.69
CA ASN A 748 0.37 44.04 22.31
C ASN A 748 0.96 43.43 23.58
N TYR A 749 1.04 42.12 23.71
CA TYR A 749 1.55 41.49 24.93
C TYR A 749 2.63 40.43 24.68
N PHE A 750 3.55 40.39 25.64
CA PHE A 750 4.56 39.37 25.83
C PHE A 750 4.21 38.53 27.05
N LEU A 751 4.20 37.22 26.88
CA LEU A 751 4.09 36.23 27.93
C LEU A 751 5.43 35.52 28.02
N ILE A 752 6.15 35.67 29.14
CA ILE A 752 7.55 35.26 29.19
C ILE A 752 7.91 34.42 30.40
N THR A 753 8.74 33.41 30.22
CA THR A 753 9.58 32.82 31.28
C THR A 753 11.04 33.06 30.92
N ARG A 754 11.99 32.52 31.71
CA ARG A 754 13.41 32.53 31.33
C ARG A 754 13.69 31.94 29.94
N GLU A 755 12.92 30.93 29.53
CA GLU A 755 13.16 30.11 28.31
C GLU A 755 11.98 30.10 27.35
N TYR A 756 10.84 30.71 27.69
CA TYR A 756 9.64 30.78 26.86
C TYR A 756 9.25 32.22 26.58
N CYS A 757 8.75 32.47 25.37
CA CYS A 757 8.13 33.74 24.99
C CYS A 757 6.93 33.49 24.07
N SER A 758 5.79 34.12 24.36
CA SER A 758 4.69 34.29 23.41
C SER A 758 4.38 35.77 23.24
N LEU A 759 4.54 36.24 22.00
CA LEU A 759 4.17 37.57 21.55
C LEU A 759 2.85 37.49 20.83
N GLN A 760 1.91 38.33 21.24
CA GLN A 760 0.71 38.60 20.48
C GLN A 760 0.64 40.07 20.10
N SER A 761 0.59 40.31 18.80
CA SER A 761 0.66 41.65 18.25
C SER A 761 -0.49 41.90 17.28
N ARG A 762 -1.19 43.03 17.50
CA ARG A 762 -2.31 43.46 16.66
C ARG A 762 -2.09 44.90 16.21
N PHE A 763 -2.11 45.11 14.91
CA PHE A 763 -1.95 46.43 14.29
C PHE A 763 -3.11 46.68 13.30
N GLY A 764 -4.18 47.31 13.77
CA GLY A 764 -5.38 47.54 12.97
C GLY A 764 -5.97 46.22 12.45
N TYR A 765 -5.84 45.98 11.14
CA TYR A 765 -6.33 44.81 10.41
C TYR A 765 -5.33 43.63 10.34
N HIS A 766 -4.11 43.79 10.86
CA HIS A 766 -3.05 42.79 10.82
C HIS A 766 -2.84 42.15 12.20
N PHE A 767 -2.73 40.83 12.23
CA PHE A 767 -2.54 40.02 13.42
C PHE A 767 -1.29 39.16 13.25
N SER A 768 -0.40 39.19 14.23
CA SER A 768 0.78 38.35 14.26
C SER A 768 0.97 37.76 15.65
N THR A 769 1.30 36.47 15.70
CA THR A 769 1.62 35.73 16.91
C THR A 769 2.97 35.05 16.73
N VAL A 770 3.82 35.14 17.75
CA VAL A 770 5.09 34.41 17.81
C VAL A 770 5.12 33.62 19.10
N GLU A 771 5.47 32.35 19.04
CA GLU A 771 5.75 31.53 20.21
C GLU A 771 7.11 30.88 20.07
N ALA A 772 7.90 30.90 21.13
CA ALA A 772 9.25 30.35 21.11
C ALA A 772 9.64 29.75 22.45
N VAL A 773 10.32 28.60 22.40
CA VAL A 773 11.04 27.99 23.53
C VAL A 773 12.52 27.88 23.15
N LEU A 774 13.37 28.46 23.99
CA LEU A 774 14.83 28.43 23.92
C LEU A 774 15.36 27.96 25.29
N GLY A 775 15.36 26.65 25.49
CA GLY A 775 15.97 25.94 26.62
C GLY A 775 17.31 25.32 26.25
N ASP A 776 17.93 24.67 27.24
CA ASP A 776 19.23 24.01 27.09
C ASP A 776 19.12 22.63 26.38
N ASP A 777 17.91 22.07 26.26
CA ASP A 777 17.63 20.85 25.51
C ASP A 777 17.19 21.18 24.06
N PRO A 778 18.01 20.86 23.03
CA PRO A 778 17.66 21.12 21.64
C PRO A 778 16.37 20.44 21.18
N GLU A 779 16.00 19.29 21.79
CA GLU A 779 14.78 18.56 21.41
C GLU A 779 13.50 19.29 21.86
N GLU A 780 13.59 20.17 22.86
CA GLU A 780 12.45 20.93 23.36
C GLU A 780 12.28 22.29 22.67
N ASN A 781 13.30 22.76 21.95
CA ASN A 781 13.35 24.08 21.32
C ASN A 781 12.48 24.18 20.07
N TYR A 782 11.71 25.25 19.96
CA TYR A 782 10.89 25.54 18.78
C TYR A 782 10.60 27.02 18.61
N VAL A 783 10.25 27.40 17.37
CA VAL A 783 9.65 28.70 17.03
C VAL A 783 8.44 28.47 16.16
N ILE A 784 7.32 29.09 16.55
CA ILE A 784 6.08 29.15 15.78
C ILE A 784 5.82 30.61 15.45
N PHE A 785 5.61 30.91 14.17
CA PHE A 785 5.24 32.21 13.68
C PHE A 785 3.92 32.11 12.92
N GLN A 786 2.97 32.95 13.27
CA GLN A 786 1.68 33.04 12.60
C GLN A 786 1.37 34.48 12.26
N PHE A 787 0.78 34.70 11.09
CA PHE A 787 0.13 35.97 10.81
C PHE A 787 -1.09 35.84 9.92
N LYS A 788 -2.03 36.77 10.06
CA LYS A 788 -3.27 36.84 9.29
C LYS A 788 -3.77 38.27 9.14
N GLY A 789 -4.50 38.54 8.06
CA GLY A 789 -5.29 39.76 7.89
C GLY A 789 -4.49 40.96 7.38
N GLY A 790 -5.17 41.95 6.82
CA GLY A 790 -4.54 43.08 6.13
C GLY A 790 -5.57 44.08 5.64
N GLY A 791 -5.13 45.29 5.33
CA GLY A 791 -6.03 46.36 4.89
C GLY A 791 -6.44 46.24 3.42
N ALA A 792 -5.70 45.48 2.60
CA ALA A 792 -5.88 45.44 1.14
C ALA A 792 -6.96 44.43 0.71
N ASP A 793 -7.19 44.30 -0.60
CA ASP A 793 -8.03 43.25 -1.20
C ASP A 793 -7.45 41.83 -0.96
N ARG A 794 -8.23 40.79 -1.30
CA ARG A 794 -7.87 39.39 -1.02
C ARG A 794 -6.58 38.97 -1.74
N GLU A 795 -6.40 39.35 -2.99
CA GLU A 795 -5.26 38.92 -3.82
C GLU A 795 -3.95 39.46 -3.24
N ARG A 796 -3.92 40.74 -2.86
CA ARG A 796 -2.74 41.36 -2.25
C ARG A 796 -2.39 40.78 -0.89
N ARG A 797 -3.41 40.41 -0.08
CA ARG A 797 -3.19 39.75 1.22
C ARG A 797 -2.63 38.33 1.08
N VAL A 798 -3.12 37.57 0.09
CA VAL A 798 -2.60 36.24 -0.25
C VAL A 798 -1.16 36.33 -0.79
N ALA A 799 -0.87 37.31 -1.64
CA ALA A 799 0.49 37.54 -2.15
C ALA A 799 1.50 37.82 -1.03
N ARG A 800 1.11 38.61 -0.02
CA ARG A 800 1.94 38.84 1.18
C ARG A 800 2.13 37.56 2.00
N ALA A 801 1.08 36.78 2.22
CA ALA A 801 1.15 35.48 2.91
C ALA A 801 2.16 34.56 2.23
N ARG A 802 2.06 34.42 0.91
CA ARG A 802 2.98 33.61 0.11
C ARG A 802 4.43 34.10 0.20
N LEU A 803 4.69 35.40 0.02
CA LEU A 803 6.05 35.95 0.09
C LEU A 803 6.72 35.65 1.43
N VAL A 804 6.00 35.88 2.54
CA VAL A 804 6.57 35.65 3.87
C VAL A 804 6.77 34.16 4.13
N GLY A 805 5.89 33.30 3.59
CA GLY A 805 6.07 31.86 3.59
C GLY A 805 7.35 31.42 2.88
N GLU A 806 7.58 31.89 1.65
CA GLU A 806 8.78 31.59 0.86
C GLU A 806 10.07 31.98 1.62
N VAL A 807 10.10 33.17 2.24
CA VAL A 807 11.25 33.64 3.03
C VAL A 807 11.52 32.75 4.25
N LEU A 808 10.48 32.19 4.88
CA LEU A 808 10.62 31.31 6.03
C LEU A 808 11.05 29.90 5.63
N GLU A 809 10.55 29.39 4.50
CA GLU A 809 11.00 28.10 3.91
C GLU A 809 12.50 28.13 3.57
N GLU A 810 13.00 29.25 3.03
CA GLU A 810 14.44 29.48 2.78
C GLU A 810 15.30 29.26 4.05
N HIS A 811 14.70 29.42 5.24
CA HIS A 811 15.35 29.27 6.54
C HIS A 811 14.86 28.05 7.33
N SER A 812 14.45 26.99 6.62
CA SER A 812 14.08 25.68 7.17
C SER A 812 12.79 25.62 8.01
N PHE A 813 11.94 26.64 7.96
CA PHE A 813 10.61 26.55 8.56
C PHE A 813 9.70 25.66 7.68
N LEU A 814 8.89 24.83 8.34
CA LEU A 814 7.73 24.19 7.74
C LEU A 814 6.59 25.21 7.68
N VAL A 815 6.08 25.48 6.49
CA VAL A 815 5.08 26.52 6.23
C VAL A 815 3.77 25.92 5.72
N GLU A 816 2.65 26.37 6.30
CA GLU A 816 1.30 26.10 5.85
C GLU A 816 0.58 27.42 5.52
N LEU A 817 0.03 27.51 4.30
CA LEU A 817 -0.69 28.68 3.79
C LEU A 817 -2.18 28.36 3.61
N LYS A 818 -3.05 29.18 4.19
CA LYS A 818 -4.51 29.10 3.98
C LYS A 818 -5.07 30.50 3.70
N ASP A 819 -5.32 30.79 2.42
CA ASP A 819 -5.71 32.13 1.95
C ASP A 819 -4.71 33.21 2.42
N ASP A 820 -5.10 34.12 3.32
CA ASP A 820 -4.27 35.21 3.85
C ASP A 820 -3.69 34.92 5.24
N ALA A 821 -3.78 33.66 5.67
CA ALA A 821 -3.20 33.17 6.90
C ALA A 821 -1.94 32.34 6.61
N LEU A 822 -0.85 32.67 7.31
CA LEU A 822 0.39 31.92 7.33
C LEU A 822 0.55 31.26 8.70
N TYR A 823 0.90 29.98 8.70
CA TYR A 823 1.45 29.26 9.86
C TYR A 823 2.84 28.75 9.50
N ALA A 824 3.85 29.08 10.29
CA ALA A 824 5.23 28.65 10.10
C ALA A 824 5.79 28.06 11.41
N ARG A 825 6.50 26.95 11.30
CA ARG A 825 7.04 26.20 12.44
C ARG A 825 8.46 25.74 12.17
N LEU A 826 9.31 25.82 13.18
CA LEU A 826 10.62 25.19 13.23
C LEU A 826 10.75 24.44 14.56
N GLU A 827 11.16 23.18 14.50
CA GLU A 827 11.46 22.35 15.67
C GLU A 827 12.89 21.84 15.58
N VAL A 828 13.55 21.68 16.73
CA VAL A 828 14.88 21.06 16.86
C VAL A 828 16.02 21.87 16.24
N ALA A 829 16.53 22.84 17.01
CA ALA A 829 17.79 23.52 16.71
C ALA A 829 18.51 23.89 18.01
N GLU A 830 19.82 24.07 17.92
CA GLU A 830 20.64 24.62 19.02
C GLU A 830 20.09 25.98 19.45
N ALA A 831 20.09 26.26 20.76
CA ALA A 831 19.49 27.47 21.31
C ALA A 831 20.05 28.76 20.67
N THR A 832 21.34 28.77 20.32
CA THR A 832 22.01 29.87 19.63
C THR A 832 21.45 30.09 18.22
N GLN A 833 21.28 29.02 17.44
CA GLN A 833 20.71 29.07 16.10
C GLN A 833 19.22 29.48 16.16
N MET A 834 18.48 28.97 17.14
CA MET A 834 17.09 29.33 17.35
C MET A 834 16.92 30.82 17.69
N ALA A 835 17.85 31.40 18.45
CA ALA A 835 17.87 32.83 18.74
C ALA A 835 18.11 33.68 17.47
N GLU A 836 18.99 33.26 16.56
CA GLU A 836 19.21 33.94 15.27
C GLU A 836 17.94 33.94 14.41
N LEU A 837 17.29 32.78 14.29
CA LEU A 837 16.04 32.66 13.52
C LEU A 837 14.90 33.44 14.18
N LEU A 838 14.86 33.48 15.51
CA LEU A 838 13.85 34.27 16.23
C LEU A 838 14.03 35.78 16.04
N ARG A 839 15.26 36.28 15.85
CA ARG A 839 15.52 37.68 15.47
C ARG A 839 14.95 38.00 14.08
N MET A 840 15.14 37.11 13.12
CA MET A 840 14.54 37.25 11.79
C MET A 840 13.01 37.30 11.88
N VAL A 841 12.40 36.40 12.66
CA VAL A 841 10.95 36.43 12.93
C VAL A 841 10.54 37.77 13.56
N GLY A 842 11.34 38.31 14.49
CA GLY A 842 11.13 39.64 15.08
C GLY A 842 11.11 40.78 14.05
N TYR A 843 12.03 40.76 13.10
CA TYR A 843 12.01 41.70 11.97
C TYR A 843 10.71 41.55 11.15
N LEU A 844 10.33 40.31 10.82
CA LEU A 844 9.11 40.04 10.05
C LEU A 844 7.84 40.52 10.77
N VAL A 845 7.73 40.40 12.10
CA VAL A 845 6.59 40.93 12.88
C VAL A 845 6.38 42.43 12.65
N ILE A 846 7.45 43.21 12.52
CA ILE A 846 7.38 44.66 12.33
C ILE A 846 7.25 45.03 10.85
N HIS A 847 8.06 44.42 9.98
CA HIS A 847 8.23 44.86 8.60
C HIS A 847 7.25 44.21 7.62
N THR A 848 6.46 43.23 8.06
CA THR A 848 5.34 42.69 7.27
C THR A 848 4.03 43.47 7.43
N ARG A 849 4.02 44.49 8.30
CA ARG A 849 2.86 45.35 8.55
C ARG A 849 2.51 46.13 7.28
N GLN A 850 1.26 45.97 6.82
CA GLN A 850 0.70 46.73 5.69
C GLN A 850 1.48 46.58 4.36
N LEU A 851 2.33 45.56 4.21
CA LEU A 851 3.02 45.29 2.93
C LEU A 851 2.03 45.00 1.78
N ASP A 852 0.87 44.44 2.12
CA ASP A 852 -0.24 44.19 1.20
C ASP A 852 -0.75 45.48 0.53
N MET A 853 -0.46 46.66 1.09
CA MET A 853 -0.82 47.94 0.46
C MET A 853 -0.08 48.22 -0.85
N VAL A 854 1.15 47.72 -1.00
CA VAL A 854 2.03 48.02 -2.14
C VAL A 854 2.28 46.82 -3.07
N MET A 855 1.59 45.71 -2.81
CA MET A 855 1.69 44.47 -3.60
C MET A 855 0.63 44.40 -4.71
N GLY A 856 0.46 45.50 -5.46
CA GLY A 856 -0.56 45.58 -6.52
C GLY A 856 -0.20 44.86 -7.81
N ASP A 857 1.08 44.55 -8.03
CA ASP A 857 1.61 43.88 -9.22
C ASP A 857 2.81 42.96 -8.86
N SER A 858 3.16 42.04 -9.76
CA SER A 858 4.28 41.10 -9.56
C SER A 858 5.63 41.81 -9.36
N ALA A 859 5.82 42.99 -9.98
CA ALA A 859 7.02 43.80 -9.80
C ALA A 859 7.10 44.42 -8.39
N GLY A 860 5.97 44.83 -7.82
CA GLY A 860 5.86 45.30 -6.43
C GLY A 860 6.20 44.21 -5.42
N VAL A 861 5.70 42.99 -5.64
CA VAL A 861 6.05 41.83 -4.80
C VAL A 861 7.55 41.55 -4.84
N ALA A 862 8.17 41.54 -6.03
CA ALA A 862 9.60 41.29 -6.19
C ALA A 862 10.49 42.33 -5.49
N ARG A 863 10.14 43.63 -5.58
CA ARG A 863 10.88 44.70 -4.88
C ARG A 863 10.84 44.54 -3.36
N VAL A 864 9.68 44.16 -2.82
CA VAL A 864 9.51 43.94 -1.38
C VAL A 864 10.28 42.69 -0.93
N ALA A 865 10.25 41.63 -1.72
CA ALA A 865 11.00 40.40 -1.46
C ALA A 865 12.50 40.67 -1.36
N GLU A 866 13.06 41.40 -2.33
CA GLU A 866 14.48 41.75 -2.37
C GLU A 866 14.90 42.62 -1.18
N ARG A 867 14.05 43.58 -0.77
CA ARG A 867 14.29 44.40 0.42
C ARG A 867 14.33 43.53 1.67
N ILE A 868 13.35 42.65 1.87
CA ILE A 868 13.30 41.77 3.04
C ILE A 868 14.54 40.89 3.10
N ARG A 869 14.94 40.25 1.99
CA ARG A 869 16.14 39.38 1.97
C ARG A 869 17.41 40.14 2.33
N ARG A 870 17.59 41.36 1.79
CA ARG A 870 18.75 42.22 2.11
C ARG A 870 18.77 42.63 3.58
N ASP A 871 17.63 43.02 4.11
CA ASP A 871 17.48 43.41 5.51
C ASP A 871 17.79 42.23 6.45
N LEU A 872 17.32 41.03 6.11
CA LEU A 872 17.62 39.81 6.86
C LEU A 872 19.09 39.42 6.79
N GLN A 873 19.76 39.60 5.65
CA GLN A 873 21.22 39.42 5.53
C GLN A 873 21.98 40.40 6.42
N THR A 874 21.58 41.67 6.41
CA THR A 874 22.19 42.72 7.25
C THR A 874 22.06 42.39 8.74
N ILE A 875 20.88 41.91 9.14
CA ILE A 875 20.62 41.41 10.50
C ILE A 875 21.59 40.27 10.82
N ALA A 876 21.66 39.23 9.98
CA ALA A 876 22.54 38.09 10.19
C ALA A 876 24.03 38.48 10.30
N GLU A 877 24.51 39.41 9.46
CA GLU A 877 25.90 39.89 9.47
C GLU A 877 26.25 40.74 10.69
N SER A 878 25.34 41.63 11.12
CA SER A 878 25.56 42.53 12.27
C SER A 878 25.82 41.76 13.57
N PHE A 879 25.20 40.59 13.73
CA PHE A 879 25.33 39.77 14.94
C PHE A 879 26.52 38.81 14.89
N ARG A 880 26.92 38.32 13.72
CA ARG A 880 28.17 37.55 13.58
C ARG A 880 29.39 38.41 13.98
N ASN A 881 29.41 39.68 13.58
CA ASN A 881 30.49 40.62 13.94
C ASN A 881 30.43 41.09 15.42
N GLY A 882 29.27 41.04 16.06
CA GLY A 882 29.10 41.37 17.49
C GLY A 882 29.67 40.30 18.43
N ASN A 883 29.53 39.02 18.08
CA ASN A 883 30.10 37.90 18.86
C ASN A 883 31.64 37.89 18.84
N ASP A 884 32.28 38.35 17.76
CA ASP A 884 33.75 38.47 17.70
C ASP A 884 34.30 39.62 18.58
N HIS A 885 33.49 40.66 18.84
CA HIS A 885 33.88 41.77 19.70
C HIS A 885 33.72 41.49 21.21
N GLU A 886 32.75 40.65 21.61
CA GLU A 886 32.66 40.19 23.01
C GLU A 886 33.74 39.15 23.35
N ALA A 887 34.21 38.36 22.38
CA ALA A 887 35.33 37.43 22.57
C ALA A 887 36.70 38.12 22.74
N THR A 888 36.85 39.39 22.33
CA THR A 888 38.11 40.16 22.46
C THR A 888 38.14 41.17 23.61
N GLN A 889 37.02 41.39 24.31
CA GLN A 889 36.97 42.24 25.52
C GLN A 889 36.90 41.45 26.84
N GLY A 890 36.99 40.12 26.76
CA GLY A 890 37.11 39.22 27.90
C GLY A 890 38.50 38.58 28.02
N GLU A 891 39.57 39.38 27.99
CA GLU A 891 40.89 39.02 28.56
C GLU A 891 41.29 40.03 29.64
#